data_AF-A0A2E5UIB7-F1
#
_entry.id   AF-A0A2E5UIB7-F1
#
_cell.length_a   1.000
_cell.length_b   1.000
_cell.length_c   1.000
_cell.angle_alpha   90.00
_cell.angle_beta   90.00
_cell.angle_gamma   90.00
#
_symmetry.space_group_name_H-M   'P 1'
#
loop_
_entity.id
_entity.type
_entity.pdbx_description
1 polymer ?
#
loop_
_entity_poly.entity_id
_entity_poly.type
_entity_poly.pdbx_seq_one_letter_code
_entity_poly.pdbx_strand_id
1 'polypeptide(L)'
;MTKIPAISVIFGLVLLLIGQPAGAPIAQSESAPVLGLTYLHPESDTPVEIAHDNSVLELESEELDTVVRTYCQVCHNDVMLTGNMSLSEFQIDSALDRAETVEKMIVKLRAGMMPPPGMPRPSPDTLLALVTTLEGKMDEAYADNPNPGVRTFPRLNRAEYSGMVRDLVGLEVDAGDWLPLDTKSNNFDNFGDAQSLSPTLLEAYLNAAGEISRMAVGNDEAPRINTTYTNANYISQHPWDHVPGAPYGTRGGMVINHHFAADAQYHFEMTFSMGNNSRGHDLDISIDGEHAQTLQYERYDRGVSLQTEPFFVPAGQHQVSAAFIRRAEGPYEDLIRPHDWSQAGGGSGGAGITTLPHLKDLVVVGPYNITGISETPSREMIFTCRPTSLDEEVPCAQEILGALATKAYRRPLIPGELENLMEFFKDSRQEDGFEIGIRTGLEAILSSPHTIFRLEREMDVAAGENYEISDMELATRLGVFLWNALPDEELLDVAKQGRLRDDAELERQTRRMLKDPRAEAMGSRFAHQWLRLQDLYKNHPDPNFFPNFDENLADAMVTETEMLFNSLVREDRSLLDLYNADYTFLNERLARHYGYQGVSGEHFRRVESIDARKGILGHGSVLVLTALADRTSPVLRGKWVMEVLLGTPPPPPPDNVPDLEVTAGSDGSRFLTTRERMELHRASPACQSCHKFMDPMGLALDNFDVTGQWRIRERGQPLDTRGELYDGTPISNPDELVTALLERPIPLVRTFTLNLMAYAMGRRVEWYDQPVLRDITRAAEADGYSISSLIVGVVKSDPFRMKKAAALAEDAGENEIN
;
A
#
# COMPACT_ATOMS: atom_id res chain seq x y z
N MET A 1 49.03 -59.66 -18.76
CA MET A 1 47.81 -60.10 -18.07
C MET A 1 46.70 -59.15 -18.50
N THR A 2 46.02 -59.44 -19.62
CA THR A 2 44.71 -60.16 -19.74
C THR A 2 43.53 -59.31 -19.27
N LYS A 3 42.39 -59.14 -19.97
CA LYS A 3 41.87 -59.43 -21.32
C LYS A 3 40.43 -58.81 -21.32
N ILE A 4 39.97 -58.24 -22.43
CA ILE A 4 38.57 -57.87 -22.81
C ILE A 4 37.73 -59.20 -22.92
N PRO A 5 36.37 -59.32 -22.73
CA PRO A 5 35.36 -58.67 -23.61
C PRO A 5 33.89 -58.44 -23.14
N ALA A 6 33.15 -57.91 -24.12
CA ALA A 6 31.75 -57.45 -24.26
C ALA A 6 30.62 -58.52 -24.25
N ILE A 7 29.36 -58.05 -24.39
CA ILE A 7 28.14 -58.57 -25.11
C ILE A 7 26.87 -58.24 -24.26
N SER A 8 25.97 -57.31 -24.62
CA SER A 8 24.89 -57.27 -25.65
C SER A 8 23.78 -58.33 -25.55
N VAL A 9 22.52 -57.91 -25.33
CA VAL A 9 21.30 -58.55 -25.92
C VAL A 9 20.26 -57.48 -26.29
N ILE A 10 19.73 -57.64 -27.50
CA ILE A 10 18.77 -56.85 -28.28
C ILE A 10 17.33 -57.32 -27.98
N PHE A 11 16.33 -56.44 -28.11
CA PHE A 11 15.06 -56.76 -28.78
C PHE A 11 14.42 -55.49 -29.37
N GLY A 12 14.00 -55.56 -30.64
CA GLY A 12 13.37 -54.46 -31.38
C GLY A 12 12.02 -54.87 -31.99
N LEU A 13 11.62 -54.10 -33.02
CA LEU A 13 10.41 -54.14 -33.88
C LEU A 13 9.18 -53.37 -33.36
N VAL A 14 8.39 -52.63 -34.19
CA VAL A 14 8.50 -52.18 -35.59
C VAL A 14 7.42 -51.11 -35.83
N LEU A 15 7.74 -50.09 -36.63
CA LEU A 15 6.81 -49.11 -37.21
C LEU A 15 6.21 -49.68 -38.52
N LEU A 16 4.92 -49.44 -38.76
CA LEU A 16 4.32 -49.54 -40.09
C LEU A 16 3.47 -48.30 -40.39
N LEU A 17 3.95 -47.51 -41.36
CA LEU A 17 3.27 -46.43 -42.06
C LEU A 17 2.63 -46.98 -43.34
N ILE A 18 1.41 -46.56 -43.66
CA ILE A 18 0.87 -46.56 -45.04
C ILE A 18 0.10 -45.25 -45.24
N GLY A 19 0.30 -44.62 -46.41
CA GLY A 19 0.01 -43.22 -46.73
C GLY A 19 -1.38 -42.89 -47.31
N GLN A 20 -1.52 -41.59 -47.60
CA GLN A 20 -2.71 -40.83 -48.05
C GLN A 20 -3.20 -41.18 -49.48
N PRO A 21 -4.38 -40.66 -49.94
CA PRO A 21 -4.42 -39.33 -50.56
C PRO A 21 -5.72 -38.50 -50.34
N ALA A 22 -5.64 -37.22 -50.71
CA ALA A 22 -6.69 -36.20 -50.64
C ALA A 22 -7.77 -36.30 -51.75
N GLY A 23 -8.99 -35.81 -51.48
CA GLY A 23 -10.06 -35.56 -52.46
C GLY A 23 -11.36 -35.08 -51.81
N ALA A 24 -11.76 -33.83 -52.10
CA ALA A 24 -13.00 -33.14 -51.68
C ALA A 24 -14.30 -33.85 -52.18
N PRO A 25 -15.56 -33.55 -51.71
CA PRO A 25 -16.12 -32.23 -51.42
C PRO A 25 -17.03 -32.09 -50.18
N ILE A 26 -17.34 -30.83 -49.89
CA ILE A 26 -18.35 -30.34 -48.93
C ILE A 26 -19.74 -30.83 -49.34
N ALA A 27 -20.49 -31.43 -48.41
CA ALA A 27 -21.92 -31.65 -48.53
C ALA A 27 -22.60 -31.47 -47.16
N GLN A 28 -23.59 -30.59 -47.14
CA GLN A 28 -24.53 -30.35 -46.05
C GLN A 28 -25.41 -31.59 -45.84
N SER A 29 -25.60 -32.02 -44.59
CA SER A 29 -26.75 -32.83 -44.15
C SER A 29 -27.06 -32.45 -42.70
N GLU A 30 -28.08 -31.65 -42.48
CA GLU A 30 -29.42 -32.08 -42.08
C GLU A 30 -29.48 -32.67 -40.66
N SER A 31 -30.18 -31.90 -39.84
CA SER A 31 -30.60 -32.09 -38.46
C SER A 31 -31.39 -33.37 -38.18
N ALA A 32 -31.11 -34.03 -37.04
CA ALA A 32 -32.08 -34.40 -35.98
C ALA A 32 -31.42 -35.34 -34.94
N PRO A 33 -31.99 -35.50 -33.73
CA PRO A 33 -32.28 -34.49 -32.72
C PRO A 33 -31.47 -34.75 -31.44
N VAL A 34 -30.93 -33.69 -30.84
CA VAL A 34 -30.41 -33.74 -29.47
C VAL A 34 -31.60 -33.67 -28.53
N LEU A 35 -31.66 -34.64 -27.61
CA LEU A 35 -32.57 -34.66 -26.46
C LEU A 35 -32.50 -33.30 -25.73
N GLY A 36 -33.57 -32.53 -25.86
CA GLY A 36 -33.75 -31.27 -25.15
C GLY A 36 -33.86 -31.53 -23.64
N LEU A 37 -32.79 -31.24 -22.91
CA LEU A 37 -32.90 -30.74 -21.55
C LEU A 37 -33.12 -29.24 -21.69
N THR A 38 -34.39 -28.86 -21.69
CA THR A 38 -34.84 -27.48 -21.46
C THR A 38 -34.22 -26.98 -20.15
N TYR A 39 -33.17 -26.18 -20.26
CA TYR A 39 -32.79 -25.25 -19.21
C TYR A 39 -33.90 -24.20 -19.13
N LEU A 40 -34.78 -24.36 -18.13
CA LEU A 40 -35.64 -23.29 -17.68
C LEU A 40 -34.72 -22.20 -17.13
N HIS A 41 -34.63 -21.07 -17.84
CA HIS A 41 -34.30 -19.79 -17.21
C HIS A 41 -35.43 -19.45 -16.24
N PRO A 42 -35.17 -19.26 -14.95
CA PRO A 42 -36.02 -18.41 -14.15
C PRO A 42 -35.61 -16.97 -14.46
N GLU A 43 -36.42 -16.27 -15.26
CA GLU A 43 -36.56 -14.83 -15.09
C GLU A 43 -37.15 -14.60 -13.70
N SER A 44 -36.30 -14.18 -12.76
CA SER A 44 -36.74 -13.57 -11.51
C SER A 44 -35.84 -12.39 -11.21
N ASP A 45 -36.20 -11.23 -11.78
CA ASP A 45 -35.91 -9.90 -11.24
C ASP A 45 -36.69 -9.74 -9.92
N THR A 46 -36.31 -10.51 -8.91
CA THR A 46 -36.71 -10.28 -7.53
C THR A 46 -35.44 -10.06 -6.74
N PRO A 47 -35.26 -8.88 -6.12
CA PRO A 47 -34.21 -8.68 -5.14
C PRO A 47 -34.30 -9.82 -4.12
N VAL A 48 -33.18 -10.47 -3.84
CA VAL A 48 -33.09 -11.36 -2.68
C VAL A 48 -33.22 -10.45 -1.45
N GLU A 49 -34.44 -10.27 -0.96
CA GLU A 49 -34.66 -9.78 0.40
C GLU A 49 -34.11 -10.85 1.34
N ILE A 50 -32.90 -10.62 1.86
CA ILE A 50 -32.44 -11.27 3.08
C ILE A 50 -33.33 -10.71 4.19
N ALA A 51 -34.44 -11.38 4.46
CA ALA A 51 -35.27 -11.09 5.63
C ALA A 51 -34.47 -11.49 6.89
N HIS A 52 -33.71 -10.55 7.43
CA HIS A 52 -33.21 -10.64 8.81
C HIS A 52 -34.41 -10.45 9.74
N ASP A 53 -34.92 -11.55 10.30
CA ASP A 53 -35.80 -11.51 11.48
C ASP A 53 -34.96 -10.98 12.66
N ASN A 54 -34.81 -9.65 12.73
CA ASN A 54 -34.03 -8.93 13.73
C ASN A 54 -34.78 -8.81 15.07
N SER A 55 -35.53 -9.83 15.49
CA SER A 55 -35.95 -9.89 16.90
C SER A 55 -34.73 -10.34 17.72
N VAL A 56 -33.90 -9.37 18.12
CA VAL A 56 -32.83 -9.63 19.09
C VAL A 56 -33.50 -10.21 20.34
N LEU A 57 -33.06 -11.39 20.77
CA LEU A 57 -33.49 -12.00 22.02
C LEU A 57 -33.23 -10.99 23.16
N GLU A 58 -34.30 -10.42 23.73
CA GLU A 58 -34.18 -9.51 24.87
C GLU A 58 -33.91 -10.35 26.12
N LEU A 59 -32.68 -10.27 26.62
CA LEU A 59 -32.24 -10.88 27.87
C LEU A 59 -31.97 -9.79 28.91
N GLU A 60 -32.40 -10.03 30.14
CA GLU A 60 -32.13 -9.13 31.26
C GLU A 60 -30.64 -9.19 31.66
N SER A 61 -30.12 -8.13 32.28
CA SER A 61 -28.70 -8.06 32.72
C SER A 61 -28.28 -9.26 33.59
N GLU A 62 -29.17 -9.76 34.46
CA GLU A 62 -28.91 -10.92 35.33
C GLU A 62 -28.74 -12.24 34.54
N GLU A 63 -29.47 -12.39 33.43
CA GLU A 63 -29.33 -13.55 32.54
C GLU A 63 -28.00 -13.49 31.78
N LEU A 64 -27.64 -12.29 31.29
CA LEU A 64 -26.37 -12.05 30.62
C LEU A 64 -25.16 -12.20 31.56
N ASP A 65 -25.28 -11.80 32.83
CA ASP A 65 -24.28 -12.10 33.87
C ASP A 65 -24.07 -13.60 34.03
N THR A 66 -25.16 -14.37 33.98
CA THR A 66 -25.11 -15.83 34.03
C THR A 66 -24.40 -16.42 32.80
N VAL A 67 -24.59 -15.83 31.61
CA VAL A 67 -23.85 -16.21 30.40
C VAL A 67 -22.35 -15.96 30.58
N VAL A 68 -21.93 -14.78 31.04
CA VAL A 68 -20.51 -14.45 31.26
C VAL A 68 -19.90 -15.39 32.31
N ARG A 69 -20.59 -15.63 33.43
CA ARG A 69 -20.14 -16.55 34.47
C ARG A 69 -19.99 -17.99 33.97
N THR A 70 -20.91 -18.45 33.13
CA THR A 70 -20.93 -19.85 32.66
C THR A 70 -19.89 -20.10 31.56
N TYR A 71 -19.73 -19.16 30.63
CA TYR A 71 -18.96 -19.40 29.40
C TYR A 71 -17.62 -18.64 29.35
N CYS A 72 -17.48 -17.52 30.05
CA CYS A 72 -16.26 -16.69 29.99
C CYS A 72 -15.38 -16.87 31.23
N GLN A 73 -15.96 -16.88 32.44
CA GLN A 73 -15.20 -16.98 33.69
C GLN A 73 -14.50 -18.33 33.88
N VAL A 74 -14.79 -19.35 33.08
CA VAL A 74 -14.03 -20.61 33.08
C VAL A 74 -12.56 -20.37 32.75
N CYS A 75 -12.27 -19.41 31.86
CA CYS A 75 -10.89 -19.08 31.44
C CYS A 75 -10.44 -17.69 31.94
N HIS A 76 -11.36 -16.73 32.00
CA HIS A 76 -11.09 -15.35 32.42
C HIS A 76 -11.44 -15.16 33.90
N ASN A 77 -10.68 -15.80 34.78
CA ASN A 77 -10.80 -15.67 36.25
C ASN A 77 -9.43 -15.37 36.86
N ASP A 78 -9.39 -15.09 38.15
CA ASP A 78 -8.18 -14.67 38.87
C ASP A 78 -7.09 -15.76 38.95
N VAL A 79 -7.43 -17.01 38.63
CA VAL A 79 -6.49 -18.14 38.66
C VAL A 79 -5.90 -18.40 37.27
N MET A 80 -6.74 -18.60 36.26
CA MET A 80 -6.29 -18.90 34.90
C MET A 80 -5.79 -17.67 34.16
N LEU A 81 -6.37 -16.50 34.44
CA LEU A 81 -5.99 -15.20 33.89
C LEU A 81 -5.72 -15.22 32.37
N THR A 82 -6.50 -16.02 31.63
CA THR A 82 -6.25 -16.23 30.19
C THR A 82 -6.42 -14.92 29.44
N GLY A 83 -5.46 -14.57 28.58
CA GLY A 83 -5.43 -13.27 27.92
C GLY A 83 -5.11 -12.10 28.86
N ASN A 84 -4.50 -12.38 30.02
CA ASN A 84 -4.15 -11.40 31.05
C ASN A 84 -5.38 -10.59 31.56
N MET A 85 -6.51 -11.28 31.72
CA MET A 85 -7.79 -10.67 32.07
C MET A 85 -8.61 -11.56 33.01
N SER A 86 -9.24 -10.95 34.00
CA SER A 86 -10.23 -11.57 34.89
C SER A 86 -11.60 -10.91 34.73
N LEU A 87 -12.65 -11.74 34.69
CA LEU A 87 -14.06 -11.35 34.64
C LEU A 87 -14.81 -11.82 35.91
N SER A 88 -14.12 -12.23 36.98
CA SER A 88 -14.73 -12.76 38.21
C SER A 88 -15.77 -11.81 38.82
N GLU A 89 -15.48 -10.51 38.82
CA GLU A 89 -16.34 -9.44 39.37
C GLU A 89 -17.08 -8.65 38.28
N PHE A 90 -17.07 -9.13 37.03
CA PHE A 90 -17.73 -8.43 35.92
C PHE A 90 -19.25 -8.60 36.00
N GLN A 91 -19.97 -7.48 35.89
CA GLN A 91 -21.42 -7.43 35.74
C GLN A 91 -21.79 -6.56 34.54
N ILE A 92 -22.89 -6.90 33.87
CA ILE A 92 -23.37 -6.20 32.69
C ILE A 92 -23.75 -4.76 33.00
N ASP A 93 -24.32 -4.50 34.17
CA ASP A 93 -24.73 -3.14 34.57
C ASP A 93 -23.55 -2.22 34.92
N SER A 94 -22.39 -2.78 35.31
CA SER A 94 -21.15 -2.04 35.58
C SER A 94 -20.15 -2.10 34.41
N ALA A 95 -20.60 -2.45 33.20
CA ALA A 95 -19.73 -2.59 32.03
C ALA A 95 -18.85 -1.35 31.76
N LEU A 96 -19.35 -0.14 32.04
CA LEU A 96 -18.63 1.12 31.83
C LEU A 96 -17.40 1.28 32.73
N ASP A 97 -17.38 0.68 33.92
CA ASP A 97 -16.22 0.72 34.83
C ASP A 97 -15.00 0.02 34.20
N ARG A 98 -15.24 -0.82 33.18
CA ARG A 98 -14.22 -1.59 32.46
C ARG A 98 -14.35 -1.43 30.95
N ALA A 99 -14.73 -0.24 30.48
CA ALA A 99 -15.04 0.04 29.07
C ALA A 99 -13.97 -0.48 28.07
N GLU A 100 -12.68 -0.25 28.34
CA GLU A 100 -11.60 -0.77 27.46
C GLU A 100 -11.61 -2.30 27.36
N THR A 101 -11.91 -2.99 28.46
CA THR A 101 -12.01 -4.46 28.49
C THR A 101 -13.25 -4.93 27.73
N VAL A 102 -14.37 -4.23 27.91
CA VAL A 102 -15.64 -4.54 27.22
C VAL A 102 -15.51 -4.38 25.72
N GLU A 103 -14.83 -3.33 25.23
CA GLU A 103 -14.60 -3.14 23.80
C GLU A 103 -13.73 -4.27 23.21
N LYS A 104 -12.72 -4.75 23.94
CA LYS A 104 -11.94 -5.95 23.55
C LYS A 104 -12.82 -7.21 23.50
N MET A 105 -13.77 -7.36 24.43
CA MET A 105 -14.73 -8.46 24.42
C MET A 105 -15.64 -8.38 23.18
N ILE A 106 -16.20 -7.20 22.89
CA ILE A 106 -17.08 -6.95 21.73
C ILE A 106 -16.38 -7.39 20.43
N VAL A 107 -15.12 -6.98 20.23
CA VAL A 107 -14.33 -7.35 19.04
C VAL A 107 -14.22 -8.87 18.89
N LYS A 108 -13.86 -9.60 19.95
CA LYS A 108 -13.72 -11.07 19.90
C LYS A 108 -15.05 -11.80 19.76
N LEU A 109 -16.13 -11.27 20.34
CA LEU A 109 -17.49 -11.83 20.24
C LEU A 109 -18.07 -11.64 18.83
N ARG A 110 -17.95 -10.44 18.24
CA ARG A 110 -18.36 -10.18 16.85
C ARG A 110 -17.59 -11.02 15.85
N ALA A 111 -16.31 -11.27 16.11
CA ALA A 111 -15.50 -12.19 15.31
C ALA A 111 -15.83 -13.67 15.55
N GLY A 112 -16.75 -14.02 16.45
CA GLY A 112 -17.10 -15.42 16.74
C GLY A 112 -15.95 -16.26 17.32
N MET A 113 -14.86 -15.64 17.78
CA MET A 113 -13.67 -16.35 18.29
C MET A 113 -13.80 -16.76 19.76
N MET A 114 -14.78 -16.20 20.48
CA MET A 114 -15.05 -16.51 21.87
C MET A 114 -16.51 -16.98 22.08
N PRO A 115 -16.74 -17.99 22.95
CA PRO A 115 -15.74 -18.88 23.56
C PRO A 115 -14.94 -19.68 22.50
N PRO A 116 -13.70 -20.11 22.79
CA PRO A 116 -12.83 -20.68 21.77
C PRO A 116 -13.27 -22.09 21.35
N PRO A 117 -12.81 -22.60 20.17
CA PRO A 117 -13.14 -23.95 19.70
C PRO A 117 -12.83 -25.02 20.76
N GLY A 118 -13.77 -25.96 20.94
CA GLY A 118 -13.68 -27.05 21.90
C GLY A 118 -14.25 -26.76 23.29
N MET A 119 -14.63 -25.51 23.58
CA MET A 119 -15.30 -25.12 24.83
C MET A 119 -16.82 -25.06 24.65
N PRO A 120 -17.62 -25.21 25.73
CA PRO A 120 -19.05 -24.94 25.69
C PRO A 120 -19.33 -23.53 25.17
N ARG A 121 -20.31 -23.40 24.27
CA ARG A 121 -20.72 -22.12 23.68
C ARG A 121 -22.22 -21.91 23.88
N PRO A 122 -22.67 -20.68 24.17
CA PRO A 122 -24.09 -20.38 24.14
C PRO A 122 -24.61 -20.36 22.70
N SER A 123 -25.93 -20.27 22.55
CA SER A 123 -26.56 -20.16 21.22
C SER A 123 -26.09 -18.88 20.50
N PRO A 124 -26.10 -18.86 19.15
CA PRO A 124 -25.79 -17.65 18.38
C PRO A 124 -26.62 -16.44 18.81
N ASP A 125 -27.92 -16.61 19.06
CA ASP A 125 -28.82 -15.53 19.46
C ASP A 125 -28.47 -14.99 20.86
N THR A 126 -28.08 -15.86 21.79
CA THR A 126 -27.61 -15.45 23.12
C THR A 126 -26.29 -14.67 23.05
N LEU A 127 -25.35 -15.08 22.19
CA LEU A 127 -24.11 -14.32 21.97
C LEU A 127 -24.39 -12.97 21.33
N LEU A 128 -25.32 -12.93 20.38
CA LEU A 128 -25.74 -11.70 19.73
C LEU A 128 -26.36 -10.73 20.74
N ALA A 129 -27.30 -11.20 21.58
CA ALA A 129 -27.90 -10.41 22.65
C ALA A 129 -26.84 -9.84 23.60
N LEU A 130 -25.88 -10.66 24.04
CA LEU A 130 -24.79 -10.21 24.91
C LEU A 130 -23.98 -9.09 24.25
N VAL A 131 -23.54 -9.28 23.00
CA VAL A 131 -22.68 -8.29 22.34
C VAL A 131 -23.43 -7.01 22.01
N THR A 132 -24.70 -7.08 21.60
CA THR A 132 -25.50 -5.88 21.32
C THR A 132 -25.83 -5.09 22.58
N THR A 133 -26.06 -5.76 23.72
CA THR A 133 -26.27 -5.08 25.01
C THR A 133 -25.01 -4.36 25.48
N LEU A 134 -23.85 -4.99 25.34
CA LEU A 134 -22.57 -4.34 25.67
C LEU A 134 -22.30 -3.14 24.75
N GLU A 135 -22.51 -3.29 23.44
CA GLU A 135 -22.39 -2.20 22.47
C GLU A 135 -23.33 -1.04 22.80
N GLY A 136 -24.61 -1.31 23.09
CA GLY A 136 -25.60 -0.29 23.42
C GLY A 136 -25.22 0.53 24.65
N LYS A 137 -24.71 -0.11 25.71
CA LYS A 137 -24.22 0.60 26.91
C LYS A 137 -23.03 1.51 26.61
N MET A 138 -22.09 1.07 25.75
CA MET A 138 -20.95 1.90 25.35
C MET A 138 -21.38 3.06 24.43
N ASP A 139 -22.33 2.80 23.53
CA ASP A 139 -22.88 3.79 22.60
C ASP A 139 -23.66 4.90 23.33
N GLU A 140 -24.50 4.53 24.30
CA GLU A 140 -25.26 5.48 25.15
C GLU A 140 -24.31 6.37 25.96
N ALA A 141 -23.28 5.80 26.58
CA ALA A 141 -22.28 6.57 27.33
C ALA A 141 -21.51 7.55 26.45
N TYR A 142 -21.24 7.20 25.18
CA TYR A 142 -20.61 8.12 24.23
C TYR A 142 -21.56 9.25 23.82
N ALA A 143 -22.84 8.95 23.58
CA ALA A 143 -23.83 9.96 23.23
C ALA A 143 -24.00 11.03 24.33
N ASP A 144 -23.92 10.63 25.59
CA ASP A 144 -23.99 11.54 26.74
C ASP A 144 -22.72 12.37 26.92
N ASN A 145 -21.55 11.80 26.59
CA ASN A 145 -20.26 12.46 26.75
C ASN A 145 -19.29 12.11 25.61
N PRO A 146 -19.45 12.74 24.42
CA PRO A 146 -18.61 12.45 23.28
C PRO A 146 -17.13 12.69 23.57
N ASN A 147 -16.27 11.82 23.04
CA ASN A 147 -14.83 11.96 23.18
C ASN A 147 -14.17 11.96 21.79
N PRO A 148 -13.81 13.12 21.24
CA PRO A 148 -13.12 13.21 19.95
C PRO A 148 -11.65 12.78 20.02
N GLY A 149 -11.15 12.49 21.24
CA GLY A 149 -9.75 12.15 21.50
C GLY A 149 -8.83 13.37 21.49
N VAL A 150 -7.54 13.10 21.66
CA VAL A 150 -6.47 14.11 21.64
C VAL A 150 -5.55 13.81 20.47
N ARG A 151 -5.14 14.86 19.75
CA ARG A 151 -4.22 14.76 18.61
C ARG A 151 -3.02 15.68 18.83
N THR A 152 -1.83 15.09 18.86
CA THR A 152 -0.56 15.84 18.82
C THR A 152 -0.38 16.49 17.46
N PHE A 153 0.18 17.69 17.38
CA PHE A 153 0.43 18.38 16.10
C PHE A 153 1.37 17.56 15.22
N PRO A 154 0.88 16.93 14.12
CA PRO A 154 1.74 16.11 13.27
C PRO A 154 2.55 17.01 12.34
N ARG A 155 3.75 16.54 11.98
CA ARG A 155 4.51 17.13 10.87
C ARG A 155 4.06 16.51 9.55
N LEU A 156 4.47 17.12 8.44
CA LEU A 156 4.38 16.48 7.13
C LEU A 156 5.37 15.32 7.07
N ASN A 157 4.89 14.09 6.91
CA ASN A 157 5.75 12.95 6.61
C ASN A 157 6.35 13.07 5.19
N ARG A 158 7.25 12.17 4.79
CA ARG A 158 7.92 12.25 3.47
C ARG A 158 6.95 12.40 2.32
N ALA A 159 5.90 11.59 2.28
CA ALA A 159 4.93 11.62 1.19
C ALA A 159 4.07 12.90 1.21
N GLU A 160 3.62 13.34 2.37
CA GLU A 160 2.86 14.59 2.53
C GLU A 160 3.73 15.81 2.18
N TYR A 161 5.03 15.78 2.46
CA TYR A 161 5.98 16.83 2.09
C TYR A 161 6.21 16.87 0.58
N SER A 162 6.46 15.72 -0.06
CA SER A 162 6.52 15.62 -1.54
C SER A 162 5.25 16.11 -2.21
N GLY A 163 4.08 15.74 -1.67
CA GLY A 163 2.78 16.21 -2.17
C GLY A 163 2.62 17.73 -2.02
N MET A 164 3.01 18.28 -0.86
CA MET A 164 3.00 19.72 -0.61
C MET A 164 3.91 20.48 -1.59
N VAL A 165 5.12 19.98 -1.87
CA VAL A 165 6.06 20.60 -2.81
C VAL A 165 5.49 20.59 -4.23
N ARG A 166 4.95 19.45 -4.69
CA ARG A 166 4.29 19.36 -6.00
C ARG A 166 3.14 20.34 -6.11
N ASP A 167 2.29 20.43 -5.09
CA ASP A 167 1.13 21.31 -5.16
C ASP A 167 1.53 22.79 -5.05
N LEU A 168 2.60 23.12 -4.31
CA LEU A 168 3.05 24.50 -4.10
C LEU A 168 3.83 25.08 -5.29
N VAL A 169 4.74 24.29 -5.86
CA VAL A 169 5.70 24.75 -6.87
C VAL A 169 5.79 23.84 -8.11
N GLY A 170 4.95 22.81 -8.22
CA GLY A 170 4.90 21.98 -9.43
C GLY A 170 6.08 21.03 -9.61
N LEU A 171 6.86 20.78 -8.55
CA LEU A 171 8.01 19.87 -8.59
C LEU A 171 7.68 18.48 -8.05
N GLU A 172 8.02 17.44 -8.81
CA GLU A 172 8.00 16.05 -8.35
C GLU A 172 9.31 15.70 -7.64
N VAL A 173 9.28 15.53 -6.31
CA VAL A 173 10.48 15.25 -5.50
C VAL A 173 10.29 14.00 -4.64
N ASP A 174 11.37 13.23 -4.41
CA ASP A 174 11.41 12.24 -3.33
C ASP A 174 11.96 12.91 -2.07
N ALA A 175 11.09 13.16 -1.09
CA ALA A 175 11.51 13.73 0.18
C ALA A 175 12.58 12.90 0.91
N GLY A 176 12.80 11.64 0.51
CA GLY A 176 13.86 10.76 1.02
C GLY A 176 15.28 11.15 0.73
N ASP A 177 15.48 12.00 -0.27
CA ASP A 177 16.80 12.53 -0.59
C ASP A 177 17.33 13.41 0.54
N TRP A 178 16.42 13.94 1.38
CA TRP A 178 16.76 14.80 2.53
C TRP A 178 16.28 14.23 3.86
N LEU A 179 15.04 13.75 3.92
CA LEU A 179 14.39 13.34 5.15
C LEU A 179 14.61 11.86 5.44
N PRO A 180 14.89 11.47 6.70
CA PRO A 180 14.96 10.08 7.10
C PRO A 180 13.61 9.37 6.91
N LEU A 181 13.65 8.05 6.86
CA LEU A 181 12.43 7.23 6.79
C LEU A 181 11.54 7.49 8.02
N ASP A 182 10.24 7.69 7.77
CA ASP A 182 9.27 7.91 8.83
C ASP A 182 9.04 6.64 9.67
N THR A 183 8.98 6.81 11.00
CA THR A 183 8.61 5.73 11.91
C THR A 183 7.13 5.42 11.75
N LYS A 184 6.80 4.15 11.48
CA LYS A 184 5.42 3.69 11.41
C LYS A 184 4.87 3.35 12.79
N SER A 185 3.66 3.83 13.08
CA SER A 185 2.86 3.49 14.26
C SER A 185 1.59 2.80 13.77
N ASN A 186 1.32 1.57 14.26
CA ASN A 186 0.23 0.73 13.75
C ASN A 186 0.21 0.60 12.21
N ASN A 187 1.40 0.48 11.62
CA ASN A 187 1.68 0.43 10.19
C ASN A 187 1.40 1.69 9.34
N PHE A 188 1.04 2.81 9.97
CA PHE A 188 0.88 4.10 9.31
C PHE A 188 2.03 5.06 9.64
N ASP A 189 2.46 5.84 8.65
CA ASP A 189 3.53 6.84 8.75
C ASP A 189 3.02 8.28 9.01
N ASN A 190 1.69 8.47 9.14
CA ASN A 190 1.07 9.78 9.35
C ASN A 190 0.57 10.01 10.79
N PHE A 191 0.94 9.14 11.73
CA PHE A 191 0.51 9.27 13.13
C PHE A 191 1.39 10.26 13.89
N GLY A 192 0.76 11.22 14.56
CA GLY A 192 1.47 12.29 15.28
C GLY A 192 2.34 11.79 16.46
N ASP A 193 2.00 10.63 17.04
CA ASP A 193 2.72 10.03 18.17
C ASP A 193 4.13 9.52 17.81
N ALA A 194 4.35 9.17 16.55
CA ALA A 194 5.62 8.68 16.01
C ALA A 194 6.40 9.73 15.21
N GLN A 195 5.95 10.99 15.24
CA GLN A 195 6.45 12.07 14.39
C GLN A 195 7.28 13.13 15.14
N SER A 196 7.87 12.77 16.29
CA SER A 196 8.73 13.67 17.07
C SER A 196 9.83 14.32 16.22
N LEU A 197 10.05 15.62 16.41
CA LEU A 197 11.09 16.38 15.70
C LEU A 197 12.42 16.32 16.48
N SER A 198 13.47 15.81 15.83
CA SER A 198 14.84 15.91 16.34
C SER A 198 15.57 17.11 15.70
N PRO A 199 16.66 17.61 16.32
CA PRO A 199 17.47 18.68 15.72
C PRO A 199 17.98 18.31 14.31
N THR A 200 18.41 17.07 14.11
CA THR A 200 18.88 16.56 12.80
C THR A 200 17.75 16.55 11.76
N LEU A 201 16.53 16.22 12.18
CA LEU A 201 15.38 16.24 11.27
C LEU A 201 15.00 17.68 10.89
N LEU A 202 15.10 18.63 11.81
CA LEU A 202 14.89 20.04 11.50
C LEU A 202 15.93 20.56 10.49
N GLU A 203 17.20 20.24 10.70
CA GLU A 203 18.28 20.57 9.75
C GLU A 203 18.01 19.96 8.36
N ALA A 204 17.49 18.73 8.30
CA ALA A 204 17.09 18.10 7.05
C ALA A 204 15.96 18.85 6.31
N TYR A 205 14.95 19.35 7.03
CA TYR A 205 13.90 20.19 6.41
C TYR A 205 14.44 21.52 5.88
N LEU A 206 15.38 22.15 6.60
CA LEU A 206 16.02 23.40 6.14
C LEU A 206 16.86 23.15 4.88
N ASN A 207 17.62 22.06 4.84
CA ASN A 207 18.37 21.66 3.66
C ASN A 207 17.43 21.37 2.48
N ALA A 208 16.32 20.65 2.73
CA ALA A 208 15.30 20.41 1.71
C ALA A 208 14.70 21.71 1.18
N ALA A 209 14.36 22.66 2.05
CA ALA A 209 13.83 23.97 1.66
C ALA A 209 14.81 24.76 0.77
N GLY A 210 16.10 24.75 1.10
CA GLY A 210 17.14 25.38 0.29
C GLY A 210 17.34 24.70 -1.07
N GLU A 211 17.34 23.36 -1.13
CA GLU A 211 17.43 22.65 -2.42
C GLU A 211 16.17 22.83 -3.27
N ILE A 212 14.98 22.68 -2.69
CA ILE A 212 13.71 22.80 -3.41
C ILE A 212 13.51 24.22 -3.95
N SER A 213 13.83 25.26 -3.17
CA SER A 213 13.72 26.64 -3.65
C SER A 213 14.67 26.92 -4.82
N ARG A 214 15.91 26.39 -4.79
CA ARG A 214 16.84 26.42 -5.93
C ARG A 214 16.32 25.64 -7.12
N MET A 215 15.74 24.46 -6.91
CA MET A 215 15.12 23.69 -7.99
C MET A 215 13.96 24.43 -8.64
N ALA A 216 13.14 25.10 -7.82
CA ALA A 216 11.88 25.69 -8.25
C ALA A 216 12.08 26.97 -9.07
N VAL A 217 13.06 27.79 -8.68
CA VAL A 217 13.41 29.04 -9.39
C VAL A 217 14.48 28.79 -10.47
N GLY A 218 15.40 27.85 -10.25
CA GLY A 218 16.57 27.62 -11.10
C GLY A 218 17.86 28.23 -10.51
N ASN A 219 19.02 27.76 -11.01
CA ASN A 219 20.33 28.19 -10.52
C ASN A 219 21.36 28.26 -11.66
N ASP A 220 21.60 29.46 -12.19
CA ASP A 220 22.58 29.73 -13.27
C ASP A 220 24.04 29.69 -12.80
N GLU A 221 24.27 29.60 -11.49
CA GLU A 221 25.58 29.36 -10.89
C GLU A 221 25.70 27.94 -10.31
N ALA A 222 24.88 27.00 -10.79
CA ALA A 222 24.86 25.64 -10.28
C ALA A 222 26.25 24.97 -10.32
N PRO A 223 26.71 24.41 -9.19
CA PRO A 223 27.97 23.68 -9.16
C PRO A 223 27.87 22.42 -10.01
N ARG A 224 29.02 21.97 -10.54
CA ARG A 224 29.10 20.66 -11.19
C ARG A 224 28.94 19.57 -10.16
N ILE A 225 27.89 18.78 -10.29
CA ILE A 225 27.58 17.65 -9.45
C ILE A 225 27.31 16.42 -10.32
N ASN A 226 27.57 15.25 -9.75
CA ASN A 226 27.26 13.98 -10.38
C ASN A 226 26.11 13.35 -9.60
N THR A 227 24.99 13.09 -10.27
CA THR A 227 23.84 12.42 -9.66
C THR A 227 23.77 11.00 -10.17
N THR A 228 23.89 10.03 -9.27
CA THR A 228 23.89 8.60 -9.61
C THR A 228 22.54 7.98 -9.29
N TYR A 229 21.98 7.29 -10.28
CA TYR A 229 20.80 6.46 -10.16
C TYR A 229 21.19 5.00 -10.31
N THR A 230 20.66 4.11 -9.47
CA THR A 230 21.07 2.70 -9.41
C THR A 230 19.86 1.79 -9.53
N ASN A 231 19.91 0.84 -10.46
CA ASN A 231 18.96 -0.26 -10.53
C ASN A 231 19.36 -1.34 -9.52
N ALA A 232 18.38 -1.88 -8.79
CA ALA A 232 18.57 -3.06 -7.98
C ALA A 232 18.89 -4.27 -8.86
N ASN A 233 19.68 -5.22 -8.33
CA ASN A 233 19.96 -6.47 -9.04
C ASN A 233 18.70 -7.36 -9.23
N TYR A 234 17.64 -7.08 -8.46
CA TYR A 234 16.35 -7.78 -8.56
C TYR A 234 15.43 -7.24 -9.66
N ILE A 235 15.77 -6.12 -10.29
CA ILE A 235 15.04 -5.62 -11.47
C ILE A 235 15.37 -6.51 -12.67
N SER A 236 14.37 -6.87 -13.46
CA SER A 236 14.58 -7.54 -14.74
C SER A 236 14.76 -6.54 -15.88
N GLN A 237 15.70 -6.83 -16.78
CA GLN A 237 15.98 -6.07 -18.00
C GLN A 237 15.97 -7.00 -19.24
N HIS A 238 15.09 -8.01 -19.24
CA HIS A 238 14.97 -9.00 -20.29
C HIS A 238 14.44 -8.38 -21.61
N PRO A 239 14.67 -8.96 -22.82
CA PRO A 239 14.19 -8.46 -24.11
C PRO A 239 12.74 -8.04 -24.25
N TRP A 240 11.85 -8.61 -23.44
CA TRP A 240 10.43 -8.30 -23.45
C TRP A 240 10.03 -7.36 -22.32
N ASP A 241 10.98 -6.94 -21.49
CA ASP A 241 10.77 -5.98 -20.41
C ASP A 241 11.01 -4.59 -20.97
N HIS A 242 9.96 -3.92 -21.41
CA HIS A 242 10.02 -2.48 -21.67
C HIS A 242 9.89 -1.73 -20.33
N VAL A 243 10.61 -0.61 -20.21
CA VAL A 243 10.53 0.26 -19.04
C VAL A 243 9.59 1.41 -19.39
N PRO A 244 8.47 1.60 -18.67
CA PRO A 244 7.57 2.72 -18.94
C PRO A 244 8.30 4.06 -18.99
N GLY A 245 8.01 4.87 -20.00
CA GLY A 245 8.69 6.15 -20.28
C GLY A 245 9.89 6.05 -21.23
N ALA A 246 10.45 4.85 -21.45
CA ALA A 246 11.43 4.66 -22.50
C ALA A 246 10.78 4.68 -23.90
N PRO A 247 11.52 5.00 -24.97
CA PRO A 247 11.00 4.92 -26.33
C PRO A 247 10.56 3.50 -26.72
N TYR A 248 9.47 3.40 -27.48
CA TYR A 248 9.04 2.11 -28.03
C TYR A 248 10.12 1.46 -28.89
N GLY A 249 10.22 0.13 -28.81
CA GLY A 249 11.30 -0.62 -29.46
C GLY A 249 12.59 -0.69 -28.63
N THR A 250 12.56 -0.26 -27.37
CA THR A 250 13.61 -0.50 -26.37
C THR A 250 13.25 -1.64 -25.42
N ARG A 251 14.22 -2.08 -24.61
CA ARG A 251 14.08 -3.07 -23.53
C ARG A 251 15.06 -2.79 -22.40
N GLY A 252 14.66 -3.09 -21.17
CA GLY A 252 15.45 -2.91 -19.97
C GLY A 252 15.97 -1.48 -19.83
N GLY A 253 17.09 -1.33 -19.12
CA GLY A 253 17.68 -0.02 -18.85
C GLY A 253 17.06 0.66 -17.65
N MET A 254 16.97 1.99 -17.71
CA MET A 254 16.52 2.84 -16.61
C MET A 254 15.81 4.07 -17.17
N VAL A 255 14.72 4.46 -16.52
CA VAL A 255 14.03 5.73 -16.74
C VAL A 255 14.02 6.47 -15.40
N ILE A 256 14.48 7.71 -15.39
CA ILE A 256 14.56 8.55 -14.20
C ILE A 256 13.89 9.89 -14.47
N ASN A 257 13.40 10.53 -13.41
CA ASN A 257 13.09 11.96 -13.44
C ASN A 257 14.30 12.68 -12.83
N HIS A 258 14.92 13.57 -13.60
CA HIS A 258 16.07 14.36 -13.17
C HIS A 258 15.76 15.85 -13.24
N HIS A 259 16.21 16.60 -12.23
CA HIS A 259 16.17 18.05 -12.25
C HIS A 259 17.49 18.61 -12.77
N PHE A 260 17.42 19.27 -13.93
CA PHE A 260 18.53 19.98 -14.54
C PHE A 260 18.57 21.42 -14.01
N ALA A 261 19.61 21.75 -13.25
CA ALA A 261 19.69 23.02 -12.52
C ALA A 261 19.72 24.28 -13.41
N ALA A 262 20.22 24.17 -14.65
CA ALA A 262 20.39 25.28 -15.59
C ALA A 262 20.38 24.79 -17.05
N ASP A 263 20.18 25.72 -17.98
CA ASP A 263 20.38 25.48 -19.41
C ASP A 263 21.86 25.28 -19.66
N ALA A 264 22.26 24.05 -19.97
CA ALA A 264 23.67 23.70 -20.01
C ALA A 264 23.91 22.44 -20.83
N GLN A 265 25.18 22.14 -21.06
CA GLN A 265 25.61 20.84 -21.56
C GLN A 265 25.76 19.84 -20.42
N TYR A 266 25.29 18.62 -20.66
CA TYR A 266 25.39 17.49 -19.75
C TYR A 266 25.91 16.28 -20.50
N HIS A 267 26.56 15.36 -19.81
CA HIS A 267 26.85 14.03 -20.33
C HIS A 267 26.43 12.98 -19.31
N PHE A 268 26.14 11.78 -19.79
CA PHE A 268 25.73 10.66 -18.96
C PHE A 268 26.78 9.57 -18.97
N GLU A 269 27.04 9.00 -17.80
CA GLU A 269 27.92 7.84 -17.65
C GLU A 269 27.10 6.64 -17.18
N MET A 270 27.38 5.46 -17.73
CA MET A 270 26.67 4.24 -17.40
C MET A 270 27.63 3.11 -17.04
N THR A 271 27.23 2.33 -16.03
CA THR A 271 27.93 1.11 -15.62
C THR A 271 27.02 -0.11 -15.76
N PHE A 272 27.63 -1.29 -15.92
CA PHE A 272 26.92 -2.54 -16.15
C PHE A 272 27.41 -3.63 -15.21
N SER A 273 26.50 -4.46 -14.70
CA SER A 273 26.81 -5.55 -13.77
C SER A 273 27.08 -6.90 -14.46
N MET A 274 26.50 -7.12 -15.64
CA MET A 274 26.55 -8.38 -16.38
C MET A 274 26.64 -8.16 -17.90
N GLY A 275 26.67 -9.26 -18.69
CA GLY A 275 26.58 -9.21 -20.14
C GLY A 275 27.91 -9.01 -20.88
N ASN A 276 29.06 -9.19 -20.21
CA ASN A 276 30.40 -8.95 -20.77
C ASN A 276 30.71 -9.72 -22.07
N ASN A 277 30.01 -10.84 -22.30
CA ASN A 277 30.18 -11.67 -23.50
C ASN A 277 29.09 -11.41 -24.56
N SER A 278 28.06 -10.61 -24.23
CA SER A 278 27.01 -10.27 -25.17
C SER A 278 27.46 -9.18 -26.14
N ARG A 279 26.99 -9.25 -27.39
CA ARG A 279 27.33 -8.31 -28.46
C ARG A 279 26.06 -7.79 -29.12
N GLY A 280 26.16 -6.61 -29.73
CA GLY A 280 25.07 -6.07 -30.55
C GLY A 280 23.89 -5.56 -29.72
N HIS A 281 24.16 -5.00 -28.54
CA HIS A 281 23.19 -4.20 -27.81
C HIS A 281 23.58 -2.74 -27.98
N ASP A 282 22.70 -1.91 -28.52
CA ASP A 282 22.92 -0.48 -28.48
C ASP A 282 22.07 0.09 -27.35
N LEU A 283 22.53 1.16 -26.73
CA LEU A 283 21.72 1.95 -25.80
C LEU A 283 21.20 3.18 -26.53
N ASP A 284 19.92 3.43 -26.35
CA ASP A 284 19.27 4.68 -26.66
C ASP A 284 19.27 5.57 -25.42
N ILE A 285 19.72 6.82 -25.59
CA ILE A 285 19.57 7.88 -24.62
C ILE A 285 18.52 8.84 -25.17
N SER A 286 17.44 9.04 -24.40
CA SER A 286 16.37 9.97 -24.76
C SER A 286 15.98 10.86 -23.58
N ILE A 287 15.59 12.10 -23.88
CA ILE A 287 15.10 13.11 -22.93
C ILE A 287 13.64 13.40 -23.30
N ASP A 288 12.72 13.25 -22.35
CA ASP A 288 11.27 13.42 -22.55
C ASP A 288 10.71 12.61 -23.73
N GLY A 289 11.29 11.43 -23.97
CA GLY A 289 10.95 10.55 -25.08
C GLY A 289 11.56 10.93 -26.43
N GLU A 290 12.29 12.04 -26.52
CA GLU A 290 13.02 12.45 -27.72
C GLU A 290 14.45 11.90 -27.73
N HIS A 291 14.85 11.31 -28.86
CA HIS A 291 16.18 10.73 -29.05
C HIS A 291 17.29 11.77 -28.94
N ALA A 292 18.23 11.55 -28.01
CA ALA A 292 19.40 12.39 -27.83
C ALA A 292 20.68 11.76 -28.42
N GLN A 293 20.99 10.51 -28.08
CA GLN A 293 22.17 9.81 -28.60
C GLN A 293 22.03 8.29 -28.57
N THR A 294 22.68 7.59 -29.51
CA THR A 294 22.86 6.13 -29.47
C THR A 294 24.29 5.77 -29.10
N LEU A 295 24.46 4.83 -28.17
CA LEU A 295 25.76 4.31 -27.76
C LEU A 295 25.87 2.82 -28.07
N GLN A 296 27.01 2.40 -28.60
CA GLN A 296 27.26 1.00 -28.92
C GLN A 296 27.83 0.27 -27.71
N TYR A 297 27.18 -0.81 -27.27
CA TYR A 297 27.75 -1.71 -26.27
C TYR A 297 28.68 -2.72 -26.96
N GLU A 298 29.94 -2.34 -27.12
CA GLU A 298 31.01 -3.22 -27.59
C GLU A 298 31.81 -3.75 -26.40
N ARG A 299 31.74 -5.07 -26.15
CA ARG A 299 32.47 -5.85 -25.13
C ARG A 299 33.12 -5.02 -24.01
N TYR A 300 32.39 -4.89 -22.91
CA TYR A 300 32.81 -4.11 -21.74
C TYR A 300 33.83 -4.87 -20.87
N ASP A 301 35.02 -4.30 -20.69
CA ASP A 301 35.95 -4.71 -19.62
C ASP A 301 35.42 -4.16 -18.28
N ARG A 302 35.42 -5.00 -17.23
CA ARG A 302 34.88 -4.62 -15.90
C ARG A 302 35.52 -3.31 -15.41
N GLY A 303 34.72 -2.25 -15.28
CA GLY A 303 35.11 -0.98 -14.66
C GLY A 303 35.29 0.23 -15.59
N VAL A 304 35.00 0.14 -16.90
CA VAL A 304 35.19 1.26 -17.86
C VAL A 304 33.85 1.90 -18.24
N SER A 305 33.39 2.98 -17.62
CA SER A 305 32.06 3.58 -17.90
C SER A 305 31.82 3.86 -19.39
N LEU A 306 30.62 3.51 -19.88
CA LEU A 306 30.14 3.95 -21.19
C LEU A 306 29.58 5.37 -21.02
N GLN A 307 29.97 6.32 -21.85
CA GLN A 307 29.56 7.71 -21.69
C GLN A 307 29.03 8.33 -22.98
N THR A 308 28.11 9.29 -22.85
CA THR A 308 27.66 10.14 -23.96
C THR A 308 28.71 11.21 -24.28
N GLU A 309 28.62 11.79 -25.48
CA GLU A 309 29.24 13.11 -25.70
C GLU A 309 28.40 14.17 -24.97
N PRO A 310 28.98 15.29 -24.51
CA PRO A 310 28.19 16.36 -23.89
C PRO A 310 27.19 16.97 -24.88
N PHE A 311 25.92 17.07 -24.49
CA PHE A 311 24.84 17.67 -25.28
C PHE A 311 23.99 18.62 -24.43
N PHE A 312 23.31 19.55 -25.09
CA PHE A 312 22.52 20.59 -24.41
C PHE A 312 21.20 20.03 -23.88
N VAL A 313 20.86 20.37 -22.64
CA VAL A 313 19.56 20.09 -22.01
C VAL A 313 19.06 21.38 -21.33
N PRO A 314 17.80 21.78 -21.55
CA PRO A 314 17.23 22.93 -20.85
C PRO A 314 17.06 22.66 -19.34
N ALA A 315 16.96 23.73 -18.56
CA ALA A 315 16.70 23.66 -17.12
C ALA A 315 15.30 23.11 -16.82
N GLY A 316 15.14 22.44 -15.67
CA GLY A 316 13.86 21.93 -15.20
C GLY A 316 13.84 20.42 -14.97
N GLN A 317 12.66 19.88 -14.68
CA GLN A 317 12.47 18.44 -14.52
C GLN A 317 12.24 17.80 -15.88
N HIS A 318 13.10 16.84 -16.21
CA HIS A 318 13.04 16.08 -17.45
C HIS A 318 13.13 14.58 -17.16
N GLN A 319 12.41 13.79 -17.96
CA GLN A 319 12.52 12.35 -17.92
C GLN A 319 13.70 11.90 -18.78
N VAL A 320 14.70 11.27 -18.16
CA VAL A 320 15.86 10.72 -18.86
C VAL A 320 15.69 9.21 -18.96
N SER A 321 15.84 8.68 -20.16
CA SER A 321 15.86 7.24 -20.41
C SER A 321 17.19 6.80 -20.97
N ALA A 322 17.71 5.70 -20.42
CA ALA A 322 18.85 4.97 -20.94
C ALA A 322 18.43 3.51 -21.11
N ALA A 323 17.99 3.14 -22.31
CA ALA A 323 17.34 1.85 -22.58
C ALA A 323 18.01 1.10 -23.73
N PHE A 324 18.03 -0.23 -23.69
CA PHE A 324 18.65 -1.00 -24.77
C PHE A 324 17.74 -1.07 -25.98
N ILE A 325 18.26 -0.80 -27.17
CA ILE A 325 17.51 -0.98 -28.42
C ILE A 325 17.22 -2.46 -28.62
N ARG A 326 15.94 -2.79 -28.82
CA ARG A 326 15.49 -4.16 -29.06
C ARG A 326 15.84 -4.53 -30.50
N ARG A 327 16.77 -5.48 -30.66
CA ARG A 327 17.25 -5.96 -31.98
C ARG A 327 16.69 -7.31 -32.43
N ALA A 328 16.05 -8.04 -31.52
CA ALA A 328 15.48 -9.35 -31.82
C ALA A 328 14.14 -9.53 -31.09
N GLU A 329 13.24 -10.29 -31.71
CA GLU A 329 12.02 -10.78 -31.11
C GLU A 329 12.10 -12.30 -30.98
N GLY A 330 11.76 -12.83 -29.80
CA GLY A 330 11.76 -14.26 -29.53
C GLY A 330 12.62 -14.65 -28.32
N PRO A 331 12.46 -15.90 -27.82
CA PRO A 331 13.30 -16.43 -26.75
C PRO A 331 14.74 -16.61 -27.22
N TYR A 332 15.69 -16.55 -26.29
CA TYR A 332 17.06 -16.99 -26.57
C TYR A 332 17.10 -18.51 -26.71
N GLU A 333 17.89 -19.00 -27.68
CA GLU A 333 18.22 -20.41 -27.84
C GLU A 333 19.24 -20.82 -26.77
N ASP A 334 18.77 -20.89 -25.53
CA ASP A 334 19.54 -21.38 -24.39
C ASP A 334 19.47 -22.92 -24.33
N LEU A 335 20.57 -23.57 -23.90
CA LEU A 335 20.61 -25.03 -23.72
C LEU A 335 19.66 -25.50 -22.61
N ILE A 336 19.26 -24.58 -21.74
CA ILE A 336 18.30 -24.74 -20.64
C ILE A 336 17.20 -23.72 -20.88
N ARG A 337 15.96 -23.99 -20.43
CA ARG A 337 14.85 -23.04 -20.54
C ARG A 337 15.32 -21.65 -20.05
N PRO A 338 15.15 -20.58 -20.85
CA PRO A 338 15.56 -19.24 -20.45
C PRO A 338 14.76 -18.80 -19.22
N HIS A 339 15.44 -18.11 -18.30
CA HIS A 339 14.80 -17.48 -17.16
C HIS A 339 14.02 -16.24 -17.62
N ASP A 340 12.87 -15.97 -17.00
CA ASP A 340 12.09 -14.76 -17.30
C ASP A 340 12.69 -13.50 -16.65
N TRP A 341 13.70 -13.68 -15.79
CA TRP A 341 14.45 -12.65 -15.10
C TRP A 341 15.89 -12.54 -15.62
N SER A 342 16.35 -11.31 -15.87
CA SER A 342 17.69 -11.04 -16.42
C SER A 342 18.88 -11.38 -15.51
N GLN A 343 18.67 -11.56 -14.19
CA GLN A 343 19.74 -11.84 -13.21
C GLN A 343 19.43 -13.01 -12.25
N ALA A 344 19.04 -14.20 -12.74
CA ALA A 344 18.74 -15.38 -11.91
C ALA A 344 19.77 -15.69 -10.80
N GLY A 345 19.53 -15.20 -9.58
CA GLY A 345 20.30 -15.50 -8.37
C GLY A 345 21.68 -14.86 -8.27
N GLY A 346 21.92 -13.74 -8.96
CA GLY A 346 23.21 -13.02 -8.91
C GLY A 346 24.40 -13.79 -9.51
N GLY A 347 24.17 -14.98 -10.06
CA GLY A 347 25.16 -15.75 -10.79
C GLY A 347 25.18 -15.36 -12.27
N SER A 348 26.36 -15.36 -12.89
CA SER A 348 26.42 -15.42 -14.36
C SER A 348 25.82 -16.78 -14.74
N GLY A 349 24.66 -16.78 -15.40
CA GLY A 349 24.01 -17.99 -15.92
C GLY A 349 25.05 -19.00 -16.40
N GLY A 350 24.91 -20.24 -15.92
CA GLY A 350 25.86 -21.32 -16.20
C GLY A 350 26.04 -21.60 -17.70
N ALA A 351 26.89 -22.56 -18.03
CA ALA A 351 27.09 -22.96 -19.42
C ALA A 351 25.73 -23.29 -20.09
N GLY A 352 25.36 -22.50 -21.11
CA GLY A 352 24.11 -22.66 -21.84
C GLY A 352 22.99 -21.68 -21.51
N ILE A 353 23.21 -20.67 -20.66
CA ILE A 353 22.25 -19.59 -20.37
C ILE A 353 22.79 -18.26 -20.90
N THR A 354 21.96 -17.50 -21.62
CA THR A 354 22.31 -16.18 -22.13
C THR A 354 22.26 -15.15 -21.00
N THR A 355 23.38 -14.45 -20.75
CA THR A 355 23.46 -13.33 -19.80
C THR A 355 23.47 -12.01 -20.54
N LEU A 356 22.49 -11.17 -20.25
CA LEU A 356 22.31 -9.89 -20.92
C LEU A 356 23.09 -8.76 -20.23
N PRO A 357 23.46 -7.70 -20.96
CA PRO A 357 23.91 -6.49 -20.31
C PRO A 357 22.76 -5.93 -19.49
N HIS A 358 23.08 -5.64 -18.24
CA HIS A 358 22.17 -5.08 -17.25
C HIS A 358 22.73 -3.72 -16.84
N LEU A 359 22.00 -2.65 -17.16
CA LEU A 359 22.35 -1.29 -16.77
C LEU A 359 22.21 -1.18 -15.25
N LYS A 360 23.32 -0.92 -14.57
CA LYS A 360 23.37 -0.86 -13.11
C LYS A 360 23.27 0.58 -12.64
N ASP A 361 24.24 1.41 -13.03
CA ASP A 361 24.28 2.82 -12.64
C ASP A 361 24.10 3.71 -13.88
N LEU A 362 23.28 4.76 -13.76
CA LEU A 362 23.19 5.89 -14.68
C LEU A 362 23.59 7.15 -13.92
N VAL A 363 24.64 7.83 -14.36
CA VAL A 363 25.18 9.02 -13.72
C VAL A 363 24.94 10.21 -14.64
N VAL A 364 24.22 11.22 -14.16
CA VAL A 364 24.08 12.51 -14.83
C VAL A 364 25.21 13.43 -14.37
N VAL A 365 26.00 13.94 -15.33
CA VAL A 365 27.17 14.78 -15.04
C VAL A 365 27.03 16.14 -15.71
N GLY A 366 27.15 17.20 -14.91
CA GLY A 366 27.04 18.59 -15.35
C GLY A 366 26.59 19.51 -14.20
N PRO A 367 26.17 20.74 -14.48
CA PRO A 367 26.13 21.42 -15.78
C PRO A 367 27.52 21.86 -16.30
N TYR A 368 27.71 21.79 -17.62
CA TYR A 368 28.84 22.41 -18.34
C TYR A 368 28.34 23.57 -19.21
N ASN A 369 29.13 24.62 -19.37
CA ASN A 369 28.82 25.73 -20.30
C ASN A 369 27.39 26.30 -20.11
N ILE A 370 27.06 26.71 -18.88
CA ILE A 370 25.75 27.27 -18.54
C ILE A 370 25.44 28.49 -19.42
N THR A 371 24.24 28.51 -20.01
CA THR A 371 23.75 29.60 -20.86
C THR A 371 22.63 30.42 -20.22
N GLY A 372 21.96 29.91 -19.18
CA GLY A 372 20.86 30.59 -18.51
C GLY A 372 19.91 29.61 -17.80
N ILE A 373 18.68 30.04 -17.57
CA ILE A 373 17.60 29.24 -17.01
C ILE A 373 16.37 29.40 -17.92
N SER A 374 15.92 28.31 -18.56
CA SER A 374 14.70 28.30 -19.35
C SER A 374 13.47 28.48 -18.48
N GLU A 375 12.35 28.87 -19.10
CA GLU A 375 11.07 28.87 -18.40
C GLU A 375 10.61 27.43 -18.15
N THR A 376 10.36 27.11 -16.89
CA THR A 376 9.97 25.77 -16.44
C THR A 376 8.54 25.78 -15.90
N PRO A 377 7.83 24.64 -15.87
CA PRO A 377 6.50 24.57 -15.26
C PRO A 377 6.44 25.12 -13.82
N SER A 378 7.51 24.91 -13.04
CA SER A 378 7.64 25.45 -11.69
C SER A 378 7.75 26.98 -11.69
N ARG A 379 8.54 27.56 -12.59
CA ARG A 379 8.67 29.02 -12.73
C ARG A 379 7.35 29.65 -13.16
N GLU A 380 6.63 29.04 -14.10
CA GLU A 380 5.30 29.49 -14.51
C GLU A 380 4.30 29.49 -13.33
N MET A 381 4.43 28.52 -12.42
CA MET A 381 3.59 28.43 -11.22
C MET A 381 3.93 29.48 -10.16
N ILE A 382 5.21 29.84 -10.03
CA ILE A 382 5.69 30.81 -9.02
C ILE A 382 5.50 32.25 -9.47
N PHE A 383 5.92 32.59 -10.70
CA PHE A 383 6.02 33.96 -11.18
C PHE A 383 4.72 34.44 -11.83
N THR A 384 3.70 34.76 -11.03
CA THR A 384 2.41 35.31 -11.50
C THR A 384 2.54 36.69 -12.17
N CYS A 385 3.60 37.41 -11.83
CA CYS A 385 3.99 38.68 -12.43
C CYS A 385 5.52 38.72 -12.61
N ARG A 386 5.98 39.54 -13.56
CA ARG A 386 7.40 39.85 -13.78
C ARG A 386 7.57 41.36 -13.87
N PRO A 387 8.28 42.00 -12.93
CA PRO A 387 8.43 43.45 -12.91
C PRO A 387 9.28 43.92 -14.09
N THR A 388 8.86 45.01 -14.74
CA THR A 388 9.61 45.67 -15.82
C THR A 388 10.32 46.93 -15.36
N SER A 389 10.04 47.38 -14.13
CA SER A 389 10.69 48.51 -13.47
C SER A 389 10.86 48.27 -11.96
N LEU A 390 11.77 49.01 -11.31
CA LEU A 390 12.06 48.86 -9.87
C LEU A 390 10.84 49.12 -8.97
N ASP A 391 9.95 50.04 -9.37
CA ASP A 391 8.75 50.38 -8.60
C ASP A 391 7.70 49.26 -8.63
N GLU A 392 7.77 48.34 -9.60
CA GLU A 392 6.87 47.19 -9.73
C GLU A 392 7.34 45.96 -8.93
N GLU A 393 8.61 45.92 -8.51
CA GLU A 393 9.18 44.73 -7.87
C GLU A 393 8.53 44.42 -6.51
N VAL A 394 8.37 45.42 -5.64
CA VAL A 394 7.82 45.20 -4.30
C VAL A 394 6.37 44.74 -4.36
N PRO A 395 5.46 45.39 -5.11
CA PRO A 395 4.09 44.90 -5.29
C PRO A 395 4.03 43.47 -5.86
N CYS A 396 4.86 43.17 -6.86
CA CYS A 396 4.89 41.86 -7.48
C CYS A 396 5.40 40.77 -6.50
N ALA A 397 6.44 41.05 -5.74
CA ALA A 397 6.94 40.13 -4.72
C ALA A 397 5.94 39.88 -3.60
N GLN A 398 5.18 40.91 -3.17
CA GLN A 398 4.11 40.76 -2.19
C GLN A 398 2.99 39.85 -2.69
N GLU A 399 2.62 39.95 -3.97
CA GLU A 399 1.62 39.08 -4.59
C GLU A 399 2.11 37.62 -4.61
N ILE A 400 3.31 37.38 -5.12
CA ILE A 400 3.89 36.03 -5.26
C ILE A 400 4.07 35.37 -3.88
N LEU A 401 4.79 36.02 -2.96
CA LEU A 401 5.07 35.44 -1.64
C LEU A 401 3.80 35.34 -0.79
N GLY A 402 2.86 36.28 -0.93
CA GLY A 402 1.57 36.22 -0.27
C GLY A 402 0.73 35.01 -0.70
N ALA A 403 0.67 34.74 -2.01
CA ALA A 403 -0.04 33.58 -2.55
C ALA A 403 0.62 32.25 -2.14
N LEU A 404 1.94 32.14 -2.30
CA LEU A 404 2.70 30.95 -1.91
C LEU A 404 2.59 30.66 -0.42
N ALA A 405 2.75 31.66 0.45
CA ALA A 405 2.66 31.48 1.89
C ALA A 405 1.23 31.13 2.34
N THR A 406 0.20 31.74 1.76
CA THR A 406 -1.20 31.39 2.04
C THR A 406 -1.47 29.92 1.73
N LYS A 407 -0.96 29.43 0.59
CA LYS A 407 -1.10 28.04 0.16
C LYS A 407 -0.30 27.08 1.06
N ALA A 408 0.98 27.39 1.31
CA ALA A 408 1.86 26.57 2.14
C ALA A 408 1.39 26.48 3.60
N TYR A 409 0.89 27.57 4.17
CA TYR A 409 0.40 27.61 5.55
C TYR A 409 -1.04 27.12 5.69
N ARG A 410 -1.74 26.89 4.56
CA ARG A 410 -3.13 26.40 4.47
C ARG A 410 -4.15 27.29 5.18
N ARG A 411 -3.83 28.58 5.29
CA ARG A 411 -4.68 29.62 5.90
C ARG A 411 -4.33 31.00 5.36
N PRO A 412 -5.24 31.97 5.48
CA PRO A 412 -4.88 33.37 5.30
C PRO A 412 -3.71 33.77 6.20
N LEU A 413 -2.83 34.63 5.68
CA LEU A 413 -1.74 35.21 6.46
C LEU A 413 -2.30 36.13 7.56
N ILE A 414 -1.71 36.05 8.75
CA ILE A 414 -1.99 36.98 9.84
C ILE A 414 -1.09 38.22 9.72
N PRO A 415 -1.48 39.36 10.33
CA PRO A 415 -0.69 40.60 10.24
C PRO A 415 0.77 40.38 10.68
N GLY A 416 1.73 40.87 9.89
CA GLY A 416 3.17 40.73 10.14
C GLY A 416 3.83 39.57 9.38
N GLU A 417 3.10 38.53 8.98
CA GLU A 417 3.72 37.37 8.31
C GLU A 417 4.28 37.71 6.93
N LEU A 418 3.52 38.46 6.13
CA LEU A 418 4.00 38.88 4.81
C LEU A 418 5.16 39.87 4.96
N GLU A 419 5.10 40.79 5.93
CA GLU A 419 6.17 41.72 6.20
C GLU A 419 7.49 41.01 6.52
N ASN A 420 7.45 39.98 7.38
CA ASN A 420 8.62 39.17 7.72
C ASN A 420 9.18 38.42 6.50
N LEU A 421 8.32 37.83 5.66
CA LEU A 421 8.76 37.18 4.41
C LEU A 421 9.40 38.18 3.43
N MET A 422 8.90 39.40 3.40
CA MET A 422 9.45 40.48 2.58
C MET A 422 10.81 40.97 3.07
N GLU A 423 11.22 40.73 4.32
CA GLU A 423 12.58 41.00 4.79
C GLU A 423 13.58 40.07 4.10
N PHE A 424 13.31 38.77 4.07
CA PHE A 424 14.12 37.78 3.34
C PHE A 424 14.25 38.12 1.84
N PHE A 425 13.15 38.53 1.22
CA PHE A 425 13.18 39.00 -0.18
C PHE A 425 14.10 40.20 -0.35
N LYS A 426 13.96 41.24 0.50
CA LYS A 426 14.74 42.49 0.37
C LYS A 426 16.23 42.28 0.60
N ASP A 427 16.59 41.39 1.52
CA ASP A 427 17.99 41.12 1.86
C ASP A 427 18.71 40.50 0.66
N SER A 428 18.19 39.41 0.08
CA SER A 428 18.81 38.79 -1.10
C SER A 428 18.62 39.59 -2.40
N ARG A 429 17.50 40.31 -2.54
CA ARG A 429 17.25 41.16 -3.71
C ARG A 429 18.36 42.20 -3.92
N GLN A 430 18.90 42.77 -2.85
CA GLN A 430 19.90 43.83 -2.96
C GLN A 430 21.21 43.34 -3.59
N GLU A 431 21.56 42.08 -3.38
CA GLU A 431 22.80 41.49 -3.86
C GLU A 431 22.62 40.84 -5.25
N ASP A 432 21.55 40.05 -5.44
CA ASP A 432 21.46 39.11 -6.55
C ASP A 432 20.21 39.27 -7.44
N GLY A 433 19.38 40.29 -7.20
CA GLY A 433 18.24 40.61 -8.07
C GLY A 433 16.91 39.94 -7.69
N PHE A 434 15.87 40.20 -8.50
CA PHE A 434 14.48 39.92 -8.17
C PHE A 434 14.18 38.43 -7.92
N GLU A 435 14.56 37.57 -8.85
CA GLU A 435 14.24 36.14 -8.76
C GLU A 435 14.94 35.46 -7.57
N ILE A 436 16.16 35.89 -7.23
CA ILE A 436 16.87 35.40 -6.04
C ILE A 436 16.21 35.88 -4.76
N GLY A 437 15.69 37.11 -4.72
CA GLY A 437 14.82 37.56 -3.64
C GLY A 437 13.59 36.66 -3.46
N ILE A 438 12.91 36.30 -4.56
CA ILE A 438 11.75 35.39 -4.51
C ILE A 438 12.17 33.99 -4.04
N ARG A 439 13.30 33.48 -4.50
CA ARG A 439 13.87 32.19 -4.05
C ARG A 439 14.07 32.17 -2.54
N THR A 440 14.72 33.20 -1.98
CA THR A 440 14.97 33.27 -0.53
C THR A 440 13.68 33.43 0.27
N GLY A 441 12.69 34.17 -0.25
CA GLY A 441 11.36 34.22 0.34
C GLY A 441 10.65 32.86 0.33
N LEU A 442 10.74 32.10 -0.77
CA LEU A 442 10.20 30.74 -0.89
C LEU A 442 10.90 29.76 0.06
N GLU A 443 12.23 29.84 0.18
CA GLU A 443 13.00 29.06 1.16
C GLU A 443 12.51 29.32 2.59
N ALA A 444 12.25 30.58 2.94
CA ALA A 444 11.69 30.95 4.24
C ALA A 444 10.28 30.38 4.46
N ILE A 445 9.44 30.36 3.41
CA ILE A 445 8.11 29.73 3.46
C ILE A 445 8.24 28.22 3.70
N LEU A 446 9.08 27.52 2.95
CA LEU A 446 9.28 26.07 3.05
C LEU A 446 9.88 25.65 4.41
N SER A 447 10.72 26.51 4.98
CA SER A 447 11.36 26.33 6.29
C SER A 447 10.46 26.66 7.48
N SER A 448 9.31 27.28 7.24
CA SER A 448 8.42 27.74 8.31
C SER A 448 7.79 26.58 9.07
N PRO A 449 7.66 26.68 10.42
CA PRO A 449 6.88 25.73 11.21
C PRO A 449 5.43 25.62 10.72
N HIS A 450 4.86 26.70 10.16
CA HIS A 450 3.52 26.68 9.60
C HIS A 450 3.40 25.86 8.31
N THR A 451 4.51 25.59 7.61
CA THR A 451 4.58 24.67 6.47
C THR A 451 4.86 23.24 6.92
N ILE A 452 5.84 23.04 7.80
CA ILE A 452 6.30 21.72 8.26
C ILE A 452 5.25 21.02 9.14
N PHE A 453 4.52 21.78 9.96
CA PHE A 453 3.53 21.22 10.89
C PHE A 453 2.10 21.52 10.46
N ARG A 454 1.21 20.57 10.74
CA ARG A 454 -0.25 20.77 10.69
C ARG A 454 -0.71 21.29 12.04
N LEU A 455 -0.50 22.59 12.24
CA LEU A 455 -0.92 23.29 13.44
C LEU A 455 -2.42 23.58 13.36
N GLU A 456 -3.16 23.10 14.35
CA GLU A 456 -4.56 23.43 14.56
C GLU A 456 -4.63 24.37 15.76
N ARG A 457 -5.29 25.51 15.62
CA ARG A 457 -5.40 26.52 16.64
C ARG A 457 -6.15 25.97 17.86
N GLU A 458 -5.52 26.06 19.02
CA GLU A 458 -6.22 25.84 20.28
C GLU A 458 -7.20 26.98 20.52
N MET A 459 -8.46 26.62 20.79
CA MET A 459 -9.47 27.57 21.21
C MET A 459 -9.35 27.83 22.71
N ASP A 460 -9.72 29.04 23.14
CA ASP A 460 -9.78 29.44 24.55
C ASP A 460 -11.02 28.80 25.22
N VAL A 461 -10.95 27.49 25.42
CA VAL A 461 -11.97 26.66 26.09
C VAL A 461 -11.33 25.97 27.30
N ALA A 462 -12.15 25.53 28.26
CA ALA A 462 -11.59 24.93 29.47
C ALA A 462 -10.89 23.60 29.16
N ALA A 463 -9.85 23.28 29.94
CA ALA A 463 -9.15 22.00 29.86
C ALA A 463 -10.14 20.83 29.91
N GLY A 464 -10.04 19.92 28.93
CA GLY A 464 -10.93 18.76 28.82
C GLY A 464 -12.26 19.02 28.12
N GLU A 465 -12.60 20.25 27.72
CA GLU A 465 -13.77 20.52 26.90
C GLU A 465 -13.54 20.19 25.42
N ASN A 466 -14.59 19.76 24.74
CA ASN A 466 -14.58 19.52 23.31
C ASN A 466 -14.89 20.82 22.54
N TYR A 467 -14.20 21.06 21.43
CA TYR A 467 -14.46 22.17 20.54
C TYR A 467 -14.33 21.76 19.07
N GLU A 468 -15.07 22.44 18.19
CA GLU A 468 -14.98 22.24 16.74
C GLU A 468 -13.74 22.92 16.16
N ILE A 469 -13.07 22.24 15.23
CA ILE A 469 -11.98 22.84 14.47
C ILE A 469 -12.51 23.85 13.45
N SER A 470 -11.69 24.80 13.02
CA SER A 470 -12.05 25.76 11.97
C SER A 470 -12.26 25.08 10.61
N ASP A 471 -13.05 25.71 9.73
CA ASP A 471 -13.28 25.20 8.37
C ASP A 471 -11.98 25.06 7.56
N MET A 472 -10.99 25.93 7.81
CA MET A 472 -9.67 25.85 7.17
C MET A 472 -8.88 24.61 7.62
N GLU A 473 -8.99 24.26 8.91
CA GLU A 473 -8.38 23.04 9.45
C GLU A 473 -9.12 21.80 8.95
N LEU A 474 -10.44 21.86 8.83
CA LEU A 474 -11.25 20.79 8.25
C LEU A 474 -10.91 20.55 6.77
N ALA A 475 -10.75 21.62 5.98
CA ALA A 475 -10.26 21.54 4.60
C ALA A 475 -8.87 20.88 4.53
N THR A 476 -7.97 21.27 5.43
CA THR A 476 -6.63 20.66 5.54
C THR A 476 -6.69 19.17 5.86
N ARG A 477 -7.54 18.77 6.82
CA ARG A 477 -7.75 17.34 7.15
C ARG A 477 -8.25 16.56 5.94
N LEU A 478 -9.19 17.11 5.17
CA LEU A 478 -9.71 16.49 3.94
C LEU A 478 -8.64 16.33 2.85
N GLY A 479 -7.87 17.38 2.56
CA GLY A 479 -6.82 17.33 1.53
C GLY A 479 -5.75 16.27 1.82
N VAL A 480 -5.30 16.21 3.08
CA VAL A 480 -4.29 15.22 3.50
C VAL A 480 -4.89 13.82 3.53
N PHE A 481 -6.11 13.66 4.05
CA PHE A 481 -6.76 12.35 4.14
C PHE A 481 -7.03 11.73 2.76
N LEU A 482 -7.63 12.49 1.83
CA LEU A 482 -8.11 11.94 0.57
C LEU A 482 -7.06 11.97 -0.55
N TRP A 483 -6.20 12.99 -0.56
CA TRP A 483 -5.25 13.22 -1.66
C TRP A 483 -3.79 13.17 -1.24
N ASN A 484 -3.48 13.06 0.07
CA ASN A 484 -2.11 13.20 0.58
C ASN A 484 -1.46 14.51 0.05
N ALA A 485 -2.25 15.59 0.01
CA ALA A 485 -1.94 16.83 -0.69
C ALA A 485 -2.59 18.05 0.00
N LEU A 486 -2.27 19.24 -0.50
CA LEU A 486 -2.91 20.47 -0.04
C LEU A 486 -4.38 20.51 -0.52
N PRO A 487 -5.27 21.19 0.23
CA PRO A 487 -6.62 21.50 -0.26
C PRO A 487 -6.57 22.27 -1.58
N ASP A 488 -7.49 21.99 -2.50
CA ASP A 488 -7.62 22.78 -3.71
C ASP A 488 -8.38 24.09 -3.47
N GLU A 489 -8.38 24.97 -4.47
CA GLU A 489 -8.96 26.31 -4.35
C GLU A 489 -10.47 26.26 -4.04
N GLU A 490 -11.21 25.34 -4.65
CA GLU A 490 -12.65 25.18 -4.37
C GLU A 490 -12.89 24.85 -2.88
N LEU A 491 -12.15 23.89 -2.31
CA LEU A 491 -12.30 23.51 -0.92
C LEU A 491 -11.89 24.66 0.03
N LEU A 492 -10.79 25.35 -0.29
CA LEU A 492 -10.34 26.52 0.47
C LEU A 492 -11.37 27.66 0.43
N ASP A 493 -12.02 27.89 -0.70
CA ASP A 493 -13.01 28.97 -0.82
C ASP A 493 -14.31 28.65 -0.09
N VAL A 494 -14.77 27.39 -0.11
CA VAL A 494 -15.89 26.93 0.74
C VAL A 494 -15.55 27.09 2.22
N ALA A 495 -14.32 26.75 2.61
CA ALA A 495 -13.85 26.88 3.98
C ALA A 495 -13.76 28.35 4.44
N LYS A 496 -13.23 29.25 3.59
CA LYS A 496 -13.20 30.70 3.86
C LYS A 496 -14.60 31.28 4.07
N GLN A 497 -15.61 30.72 3.41
CA GLN A 497 -17.01 31.12 3.54
C GLN A 497 -17.71 30.58 4.80
N GLY A 498 -17.04 29.72 5.60
CA GLY A 498 -17.62 29.13 6.80
C GLY A 498 -18.73 28.11 6.51
N ARG A 499 -18.71 27.50 5.31
CA ARG A 499 -19.74 26.57 4.84
C ARG A 499 -19.37 25.11 5.01
N LEU A 500 -18.10 24.80 5.30
CA LEU A 500 -17.62 23.42 5.29
C LEU A 500 -18.08 22.62 6.52
N ARG A 501 -18.61 23.29 7.55
CA ARG A 501 -19.27 22.65 8.70
C ARG A 501 -20.68 22.14 8.42
N ASP A 502 -21.32 22.60 7.35
CA ASP A 502 -22.62 22.08 6.94
C ASP A 502 -22.46 20.65 6.42
N ASP A 503 -23.23 19.70 6.97
CA ASP A 503 -23.08 18.28 6.66
C ASP A 503 -23.30 17.96 5.18
N ALA A 504 -24.20 18.69 4.51
CA ALA A 504 -24.48 18.47 3.09
C ALA A 504 -23.36 19.05 2.21
N GLU A 505 -22.81 20.21 2.57
CA GLU A 505 -21.64 20.79 1.91
C GLU A 505 -20.39 19.92 2.08
N LEU A 506 -20.14 19.46 3.31
CA LEU A 506 -19.01 18.60 3.65
C LEU A 506 -19.05 17.28 2.87
N GLU A 507 -20.23 16.66 2.80
CA GLU A 507 -20.42 15.45 1.99
C GLU A 507 -20.24 15.73 0.50
N ARG A 508 -20.79 16.84 -0.02
CA ARG A 508 -20.63 17.19 -1.43
C ARG A 508 -19.16 17.35 -1.81
N GLN A 509 -18.39 18.08 -0.99
CA GLN A 509 -16.95 18.26 -1.21
C GLN A 509 -16.19 16.94 -1.10
N THR A 510 -16.49 16.12 -0.09
CA THR A 510 -15.89 14.77 0.06
C THR A 510 -16.12 13.92 -1.20
N ARG A 511 -17.36 13.80 -1.66
CA ARG A 511 -17.71 13.01 -2.86
C ARG A 511 -17.09 13.57 -4.14
N ARG A 512 -16.94 14.90 -4.26
CA ARG A 512 -16.23 15.54 -5.36
C ARG A 512 -14.76 15.12 -5.35
N MET A 513 -14.10 15.20 -4.20
CA MET A 513 -12.70 14.86 -4.05
C MET A 513 -12.41 13.38 -4.34
N LEU A 514 -13.32 12.47 -3.96
CA LEU A 514 -13.19 11.03 -4.28
C LEU A 514 -13.27 10.70 -5.78
N LYS A 515 -13.82 11.61 -6.61
CA LYS A 515 -13.89 11.45 -8.07
C LYS A 515 -12.68 12.04 -8.79
N ASP A 516 -11.87 12.84 -8.10
CA ASP A 516 -10.67 13.44 -8.65
C ASP A 516 -9.55 12.38 -8.74
N PRO A 517 -8.73 12.36 -9.81
CA PRO A 517 -7.61 11.43 -9.95
C PRO A 517 -6.64 11.43 -8.75
N ARG A 518 -6.52 12.55 -8.03
CA ARG A 518 -5.69 12.62 -6.81
C ARG A 518 -6.16 11.67 -5.70
N ALA A 519 -7.42 11.20 -5.74
CA ALA A 519 -7.92 10.19 -4.80
C ALA A 519 -7.27 8.81 -4.98
N GLU A 520 -6.55 8.56 -6.08
CA GLU A 520 -5.73 7.35 -6.25
C GLU A 520 -4.63 7.22 -5.18
N ALA A 521 -4.29 8.32 -4.49
CA ALA A 521 -3.46 8.32 -3.30
C ALA A 521 -4.04 7.42 -2.18
N MET A 522 -5.36 7.21 -2.11
CA MET A 522 -5.93 6.29 -1.13
C MET A 522 -5.46 4.84 -1.35
N GLY A 523 -5.32 4.39 -2.61
CA GLY A 523 -4.74 3.09 -2.92
C GLY A 523 -3.27 3.01 -2.52
N SER A 524 -2.46 3.93 -3.04
CA SER A 524 -1.00 3.90 -2.88
C SER A 524 -0.50 4.34 -1.50
N ARG A 525 -1.34 4.97 -0.66
CA ARG A 525 -0.98 5.41 0.69
C ARG A 525 -1.78 4.70 1.77
N PHE A 526 -3.10 4.77 1.71
CA PHE A 526 -3.94 4.19 2.74
C PHE A 526 -4.01 2.67 2.61
N ALA A 527 -4.48 2.12 1.48
CA ALA A 527 -4.62 0.68 1.28
C ALA A 527 -3.26 -0.02 1.29
N HIS A 528 -2.23 0.60 0.68
CA HIS A 528 -0.85 0.12 0.73
C HIS A 528 -0.37 -0.11 2.16
N GLN A 529 -0.60 0.87 3.06
CA GLN A 529 -0.21 0.76 4.46
C GLN A 529 -1.14 -0.15 5.26
N TRP A 530 -2.46 -0.05 5.11
CA TRP A 530 -3.39 -0.93 5.82
C TRP A 530 -3.12 -2.42 5.50
N LEU A 531 -3.00 -2.77 4.22
CA LEU A 531 -2.76 -4.14 3.76
C LEU A 531 -1.30 -4.60 3.91
N ARG A 532 -0.41 -3.70 4.34
CA ARG A 532 1.02 -3.92 4.56
C ARG A 532 1.80 -4.29 3.29
N LEU A 533 1.42 -3.74 2.12
CA LEU A 533 1.99 -4.14 0.83
C LEU A 533 3.51 -3.90 0.75
N GLN A 534 4.04 -2.93 1.49
CA GLN A 534 5.48 -2.70 1.61
C GLN A 534 6.27 -3.91 2.15
N ASP A 535 5.61 -4.81 2.87
CA ASP A 535 6.26 -6.00 3.45
C ASP A 535 6.57 -7.04 2.37
N LEU A 536 5.95 -6.95 1.19
CA LEU A 536 6.29 -7.82 0.05
C LEU A 536 7.77 -7.71 -0.33
N TYR A 537 8.31 -6.49 -0.38
CA TYR A 537 9.70 -6.24 -0.77
C TYR A 537 10.73 -6.75 0.25
N LYS A 538 10.28 -7.14 1.46
CA LYS A 538 11.14 -7.77 2.48
C LYS A 538 11.30 -9.26 2.24
N ASN A 539 10.45 -9.86 1.40
CA ASN A 539 10.54 -11.27 1.06
C ASN A 539 11.18 -11.43 -0.32
N HIS A 540 12.31 -12.14 -0.35
CA HIS A 540 13.02 -12.47 -1.59
C HIS A 540 12.94 -13.99 -1.79
N PRO A 541 12.00 -14.49 -2.60
CA PRO A 541 11.92 -15.89 -2.98
C PRO A 541 13.28 -16.43 -3.44
N ASP A 542 13.64 -17.63 -2.96
CA ASP A 542 14.94 -18.21 -3.26
C ASP A 542 15.07 -18.40 -4.79
N PRO A 543 16.06 -17.76 -5.42
CA PRO A 543 16.18 -17.73 -6.88
C PRO A 543 16.49 -19.10 -7.49
N ASN A 544 16.94 -20.10 -6.72
CA ASN A 544 17.14 -21.46 -7.21
C ASN A 544 15.81 -22.21 -7.38
N PHE A 545 14.81 -21.88 -6.55
CA PHE A 545 13.48 -22.50 -6.59
C PHE A 545 12.47 -21.65 -7.37
N PHE A 546 12.62 -20.32 -7.33
CA PHE A 546 11.71 -19.34 -7.92
C PHE A 546 12.46 -18.35 -8.83
N PRO A 547 13.16 -18.81 -9.88
CA PRO A 547 14.05 -17.97 -10.70
C PRO A 547 13.35 -16.92 -11.55
N ASN A 548 12.01 -16.92 -11.60
CA ASN A 548 11.20 -15.99 -12.38
C ASN A 548 10.53 -14.91 -11.50
N PHE A 549 10.86 -14.86 -10.22
CA PHE A 549 10.41 -13.77 -9.35
C PHE A 549 11.44 -12.63 -9.39
N ASP A 550 10.97 -11.43 -9.72
CA ASP A 550 11.77 -10.21 -9.81
C ASP A 550 10.99 -9.02 -9.23
N GLU A 551 11.67 -7.89 -9.05
CA GLU A 551 11.08 -6.68 -8.46
C GLU A 551 9.99 -6.07 -9.36
N ASN A 552 10.08 -6.23 -10.68
CA ASN A 552 9.04 -5.70 -11.56
C ASN A 552 7.74 -6.51 -11.49
N LEU A 553 7.82 -7.81 -11.18
CA LEU A 553 6.66 -8.64 -10.88
C LEU A 553 6.07 -8.25 -9.52
N ALA A 554 6.91 -7.99 -8.52
CA ALA A 554 6.51 -7.45 -7.22
C ALA A 554 5.73 -6.13 -7.36
N ASP A 555 6.28 -5.17 -8.12
CA ASP A 555 5.61 -3.90 -8.43
C ASP A 555 4.25 -4.14 -9.08
N ALA A 556 4.18 -5.06 -10.05
CA ALA A 556 2.93 -5.35 -10.73
C ALA A 556 1.85 -5.93 -9.79
N MET A 557 2.24 -6.76 -8.83
CA MET A 557 1.34 -7.30 -7.79
C MET A 557 0.83 -6.21 -6.84
N VAL A 558 1.68 -5.25 -6.47
CA VAL A 558 1.29 -4.10 -5.66
C VAL A 558 0.30 -3.22 -6.44
N THR A 559 0.64 -2.87 -7.68
CA THR A 559 -0.24 -2.07 -8.57
C THR A 559 -1.60 -2.74 -8.78
N GLU A 560 -1.67 -4.06 -8.98
CA GLU A 560 -2.95 -4.80 -9.06
C GLU A 560 -3.85 -4.50 -7.86
N THR A 561 -3.27 -4.53 -6.66
CA THR A 561 -3.98 -4.34 -5.40
C THR A 561 -4.44 -2.90 -5.21
N GLU A 562 -3.57 -1.94 -5.49
CA GLU A 562 -3.87 -0.51 -5.41
C GLU A 562 -4.96 -0.14 -6.44
N MET A 563 -4.89 -0.67 -7.66
CA MET A 563 -5.90 -0.45 -8.69
C MET A 563 -7.26 -1.08 -8.33
N LEU A 564 -7.27 -2.29 -7.74
CA LEU A 564 -8.51 -2.86 -7.22
C LEU A 564 -9.15 -1.92 -6.20
N PHE A 565 -8.40 -1.48 -5.20
CA PHE A 565 -8.91 -0.57 -4.17
C PHE A 565 -9.39 0.77 -4.77
N ASN A 566 -8.59 1.40 -5.63
CA ASN A 566 -8.94 2.65 -6.30
C ASN A 566 -10.18 2.50 -7.18
N SER A 567 -10.40 1.33 -7.79
CA SER A 567 -11.64 1.05 -8.53
C SER A 567 -12.86 1.07 -7.62
N LEU A 568 -12.77 0.50 -6.41
CA LEU A 568 -13.87 0.50 -5.44
C LEU A 568 -14.20 1.90 -4.96
N VAL A 569 -13.19 2.74 -4.73
CA VAL A 569 -13.36 4.16 -4.37
C VAL A 569 -14.04 4.94 -5.49
N ARG A 570 -13.50 4.86 -6.71
CA ARG A 570 -13.95 5.67 -7.85
C ARG A 570 -15.32 5.27 -8.38
N GLU A 571 -15.62 3.97 -8.36
CA GLU A 571 -16.92 3.42 -8.79
C GLU A 571 -17.93 3.35 -7.63
N ASP A 572 -17.56 3.79 -6.43
CA ASP A 572 -18.36 3.78 -5.21
C ASP A 572 -18.97 2.41 -4.89
N ARG A 573 -18.14 1.37 -5.01
CA ARG A 573 -18.52 -0.03 -4.79
C ARG A 573 -18.61 -0.34 -3.30
N SER A 574 -19.24 -1.46 -2.97
CA SER A 574 -19.21 -2.00 -1.61
C SER A 574 -17.77 -2.35 -1.20
N LEU A 575 -17.40 -2.09 0.05
CA LEU A 575 -16.18 -2.62 0.64
C LEU A 575 -16.09 -4.15 0.52
N LEU A 576 -17.22 -4.85 0.56
CA LEU A 576 -17.25 -6.32 0.50
C LEU A 576 -16.72 -6.86 -0.83
N ASP A 577 -16.79 -6.06 -1.91
CA ASP A 577 -16.21 -6.41 -3.21
C ASP A 577 -14.69 -6.55 -3.14
N LEU A 578 -14.00 -5.97 -2.15
CA LEU A 578 -12.56 -6.18 -1.94
C LEU A 578 -12.23 -7.68 -1.75
N TYR A 579 -13.15 -8.45 -1.18
CA TYR A 579 -12.95 -9.87 -0.87
C TYR A 579 -13.42 -10.81 -1.97
N ASN A 580 -14.42 -10.42 -2.77
CA ASN A 580 -15.06 -11.31 -3.73
C ASN A 580 -15.24 -10.70 -5.13
N ALA A 581 -14.46 -9.67 -5.48
CA ALA A 581 -14.47 -9.12 -6.84
C ALA A 581 -14.21 -10.22 -7.86
N ASP A 582 -15.11 -10.31 -8.85
CA ASP A 582 -15.04 -11.19 -10.01
C ASP A 582 -14.14 -10.60 -11.12
N TYR A 583 -13.33 -9.61 -10.78
CA TYR A 583 -12.39 -8.95 -11.68
C TYR A 583 -11.09 -8.59 -10.96
N THR A 584 -10.02 -8.42 -11.73
CA THR A 584 -8.75 -7.87 -11.26
C THR A 584 -8.10 -6.99 -12.33
N PHE A 585 -6.95 -6.38 -12.04
CA PHE A 585 -6.19 -5.53 -12.94
C PHE A 585 -4.86 -6.17 -13.30
N LEU A 586 -4.68 -6.53 -14.57
CA LEU A 586 -3.46 -7.20 -15.04
C LEU A 586 -2.80 -6.43 -16.18
N ASN A 587 -1.47 -6.38 -16.14
CA ASN A 587 -0.65 -6.21 -17.34
C ASN A 587 -0.20 -7.59 -17.86
N GLU A 588 0.53 -7.62 -18.97
CA GLU A 588 0.97 -8.89 -19.58
C GLU A 588 1.87 -9.72 -18.66
N ARG A 589 2.81 -9.10 -17.95
CA ARG A 589 3.72 -9.82 -17.04
C ARG A 589 2.93 -10.56 -15.97
N LEU A 590 2.04 -9.85 -15.27
CA LEU A 590 1.24 -10.42 -14.20
C LEU A 590 0.24 -11.46 -14.73
N ALA A 591 -0.38 -11.20 -15.88
CA ALA A 591 -1.26 -12.14 -16.55
C ALA A 591 -0.56 -13.47 -16.88
N ARG A 592 0.66 -13.43 -17.45
CA ARG A 592 1.46 -14.63 -17.71
C ARG A 592 1.81 -15.37 -16.41
N HIS A 593 2.20 -14.63 -15.36
CA HIS A 593 2.52 -15.20 -14.05
C HIS A 593 1.32 -15.92 -13.43
N TYR A 594 0.12 -15.36 -13.60
CA TYR A 594 -1.13 -15.92 -13.07
C TYR A 594 -1.79 -16.96 -13.98
N GLY A 595 -1.35 -17.10 -15.23
CA GLY A 595 -1.91 -18.04 -16.21
C GLY A 595 -3.09 -17.51 -17.03
N TYR A 596 -3.35 -16.20 -17.01
CA TYR A 596 -4.36 -15.56 -17.86
C TYR A 596 -3.91 -15.51 -19.32
N GLN A 597 -4.88 -15.66 -20.23
CA GLN A 597 -4.69 -15.55 -21.68
C GLN A 597 -5.29 -14.25 -22.20
N GLY A 598 -4.77 -13.73 -23.32
CA GLY A 598 -5.37 -12.57 -24.01
C GLY A 598 -5.03 -11.19 -23.44
N VAL A 599 -4.12 -11.10 -22.46
CA VAL A 599 -3.58 -9.83 -21.96
C VAL A 599 -2.18 -9.61 -22.53
N SER A 600 -1.96 -8.47 -23.19
CA SER A 600 -0.69 -8.14 -23.87
C SER A 600 -0.33 -6.67 -23.69
N GLY A 601 0.95 -6.36 -23.48
CA GLY A 601 1.46 -5.02 -23.19
C GLY A 601 1.49 -4.67 -21.69
N GLU A 602 2.13 -3.54 -21.40
CA GLU A 602 2.48 -3.09 -20.05
C GLU A 602 1.32 -2.43 -19.29
N HIS A 603 0.33 -1.91 -20.02
CA HIS A 603 -0.80 -1.23 -19.41
C HIS A 603 -1.72 -2.22 -18.70
N PHE A 604 -1.99 -1.91 -17.43
CA PHE A 604 -3.00 -2.60 -16.64
C PHE A 604 -4.39 -2.40 -17.23
N ARG A 605 -5.18 -3.48 -17.21
CA ARG A 605 -6.58 -3.44 -17.62
C ARG A 605 -7.41 -4.32 -16.70
N ARG A 606 -8.67 -3.94 -16.53
CA ARG A 606 -9.67 -4.75 -15.84
C ARG A 606 -9.93 -6.02 -16.65
N VAL A 607 -9.82 -7.17 -16.01
CA VAL A 607 -10.11 -8.49 -16.59
C VAL A 607 -11.00 -9.27 -15.63
N GLU A 608 -11.85 -10.16 -16.16
CA GLU A 608 -12.60 -11.12 -15.35
C GLU A 608 -11.63 -12.02 -14.59
N SER A 609 -11.86 -12.22 -13.29
CA SER A 609 -11.01 -13.03 -12.44
C SER A 609 -11.34 -14.51 -12.60
N ILE A 610 -10.32 -15.36 -12.64
CA ILE A 610 -10.53 -16.81 -12.48
C ILE A 610 -10.95 -17.10 -11.04
N ASP A 611 -11.81 -18.10 -10.83
CA ASP A 611 -12.41 -18.41 -9.52
C ASP A 611 -11.38 -18.39 -8.38
N ALA A 612 -10.26 -19.11 -8.56
CA ALA A 612 -9.19 -19.19 -7.55
C ALA A 612 -8.60 -17.85 -7.09
N ARG A 613 -8.75 -16.75 -7.86
CA ARG A 613 -8.12 -15.44 -7.62
C ARG A 613 -9.13 -14.31 -7.39
N LYS A 614 -10.36 -14.62 -6.99
CA LYS A 614 -11.34 -13.58 -6.63
C LYS A 614 -10.87 -12.79 -5.40
N GLY A 615 -10.99 -11.47 -5.50
CA GLY A 615 -10.64 -10.52 -4.46
C GLY A 615 -9.21 -10.61 -3.92
N ILE A 616 -8.98 -9.87 -2.83
CA ILE A 616 -7.65 -9.55 -2.30
C ILE A 616 -6.85 -10.78 -1.82
N LEU A 617 -7.53 -11.87 -1.42
CA LEU A 617 -6.85 -13.10 -1.00
C LEU A 617 -6.22 -13.89 -2.17
N GLY A 618 -6.61 -13.57 -3.40
CA GLY A 618 -6.04 -14.11 -4.63
C GLY A 618 -4.86 -13.31 -5.19
N HIS A 619 -4.59 -12.12 -4.65
CA HIS A 619 -3.55 -11.21 -5.14
C HIS A 619 -2.16 -11.67 -4.72
N GLY A 620 -1.21 -11.59 -5.65
CA GLY A 620 0.18 -11.98 -5.41
C GLY A 620 0.85 -11.13 -4.33
N SER A 621 0.42 -9.87 -4.17
CA SER A 621 0.95 -8.95 -3.17
C SER A 621 0.85 -9.53 -1.76
N VAL A 622 -0.35 -10.02 -1.41
CA VAL A 622 -0.66 -10.67 -0.13
C VAL A 622 -0.01 -12.04 -0.04
N LEU A 623 -0.04 -12.83 -1.12
CA LEU A 623 0.47 -14.20 -1.11
C LEU A 623 1.99 -14.28 -0.91
N VAL A 624 2.73 -13.30 -1.44
CA VAL A 624 4.19 -13.19 -1.32
C VAL A 624 4.59 -12.59 0.02
N LEU A 625 3.93 -11.51 0.48
CA LEU A 625 4.28 -10.88 1.77
C LEU A 625 4.02 -11.83 2.96
N THR A 626 3.15 -12.82 2.78
CA THR A 626 2.82 -13.85 3.79
C THR A 626 3.55 -15.17 3.59
N ALA A 627 4.57 -15.21 2.72
CA ALA A 627 5.43 -16.38 2.51
C ALA A 627 6.81 -16.21 3.16
N LEU A 628 7.62 -17.28 3.14
CA LEU A 628 9.06 -17.23 3.39
C LEU A 628 9.80 -17.43 2.07
N ALA A 629 11.10 -17.13 2.04
CA ALA A 629 11.90 -17.21 0.81
C ALA A 629 11.86 -18.60 0.14
N ASP A 630 11.87 -19.69 0.91
CA ASP A 630 12.00 -21.06 0.42
C ASP A 630 10.68 -21.88 0.47
N ARG A 631 9.64 -21.37 1.14
CA ARG A 631 8.38 -22.09 1.36
C ARG A 631 7.19 -21.18 1.67
N THR A 632 5.99 -21.72 1.47
CA THR A 632 4.75 -21.07 1.93
C THR A 632 4.66 -21.07 3.46
N SER A 633 3.82 -20.19 4.01
CA SER A 633 3.54 -20.16 5.44
C SER A 633 2.04 -19.98 5.70
N PRO A 634 1.28 -21.09 5.87
CA PRO A 634 -0.11 -21.02 6.30
C PRO A 634 -0.28 -20.23 7.61
N VAL A 635 0.70 -20.30 8.52
CA VAL A 635 0.69 -19.53 9.77
C VAL A 635 0.70 -18.02 9.50
N LEU A 636 1.60 -17.53 8.65
CA LEU A 636 1.69 -16.10 8.33
C LEU A 636 0.49 -15.62 7.52
N ARG A 637 -0.03 -16.45 6.60
CA ARG A 637 -1.28 -16.17 5.86
C ARG A 637 -2.48 -15.99 6.78
N GLY A 638 -2.71 -16.98 7.65
CA GLY A 638 -3.81 -16.92 8.60
C GLY A 638 -3.67 -15.80 9.62
N LYS A 639 -2.44 -15.55 10.10
CA LYS A 639 -2.13 -14.40 10.95
C LYS A 639 -2.49 -13.08 10.26
N TRP A 640 -2.10 -12.91 9.00
CA TRP A 640 -2.40 -11.70 8.24
C TRP A 640 -3.92 -11.49 8.09
N VAL A 641 -4.69 -12.54 7.77
CA VAL A 641 -6.17 -12.44 7.72
C VAL A 641 -6.75 -11.99 9.07
N MET A 642 -6.30 -12.60 10.18
CA MET A 642 -6.78 -12.24 11.52
C MET A 642 -6.41 -10.82 11.95
N GLU A 643 -5.16 -10.41 11.70
CA GLU A 643 -4.61 -9.12 12.13
C GLU A 643 -5.11 -7.97 11.25
N VAL A 644 -5.06 -8.13 9.93
CA VAL A 644 -5.30 -7.07 8.95
C VAL A 644 -6.77 -6.94 8.57
N LEU A 645 -7.50 -8.06 8.46
CA LEU A 645 -8.90 -8.06 7.99
C LEU A 645 -9.91 -8.16 9.14
N LEU A 646 -9.63 -8.97 10.16
CA LEU A 646 -10.58 -9.23 11.25
C LEU A 646 -10.34 -8.39 12.51
N GLY A 647 -9.24 -7.64 12.61
CA GLY A 647 -8.93 -6.82 13.79
C GLY A 647 -8.70 -7.65 15.06
N THR A 648 -8.29 -8.91 14.91
CA THR A 648 -8.16 -9.90 15.99
C THR A 648 -6.79 -10.58 15.99
N PRO A 649 -5.67 -9.84 16.09
CA PRO A 649 -4.33 -10.41 16.02
C PRO A 649 -4.15 -11.58 17.00
N PRO A 650 -3.43 -12.65 16.59
CA PRO A 650 -3.06 -13.71 17.51
C PRO A 650 -2.08 -13.18 18.57
N PRO A 651 -2.02 -13.78 19.77
CA PRO A 651 -1.02 -13.41 20.77
C PRO A 651 0.40 -13.68 20.24
N PRO A 652 1.42 -13.01 20.82
CA PRO A 652 2.80 -13.30 20.47
C PRO A 652 3.12 -14.79 20.69
N PRO A 653 4.02 -15.37 19.87
CA PRO A 653 4.43 -16.76 20.06
C PRO A 653 5.10 -16.93 21.45
N PRO A 654 5.00 -18.12 22.07
CA PRO A 654 5.72 -18.41 23.31
C PRO A 654 7.23 -18.21 23.19
N ASP A 655 7.91 -18.00 24.33
CA ASP A 655 9.37 -17.95 24.35
C ASP A 655 9.98 -19.29 23.90
N ASN A 656 11.05 -19.24 23.11
CA ASN A 656 11.82 -20.38 22.62
C ASN A 656 11.04 -21.38 21.73
N VAL A 657 10.12 -20.92 20.88
CA VAL A 657 9.53 -21.77 19.83
C VAL A 657 10.65 -22.20 18.86
N PRO A 658 10.88 -23.51 18.67
CA PRO A 658 11.88 -23.99 17.74
C PRO A 658 11.45 -23.72 16.29
N ASP A 659 12.39 -23.34 15.44
CA ASP A 659 12.14 -23.12 14.02
C ASP A 659 11.54 -24.35 13.34
N LEU A 660 10.66 -24.14 12.35
CA LEU A 660 10.06 -25.24 11.61
C LEU A 660 11.13 -26.08 10.89
N GLU A 661 12.27 -25.48 10.54
CA GLU A 661 13.50 -26.10 10.02
C GLU A 661 14.01 -27.25 10.89
N VAL A 662 13.76 -27.21 12.20
CA VAL A 662 14.14 -28.27 13.15
C VAL A 662 13.21 -29.47 13.08
N THR A 663 11.99 -29.31 12.51
CA THR A 663 11.10 -30.44 12.25
C THR A 663 11.62 -31.30 11.10
N ALA A 664 11.39 -32.62 11.18
CA ALA A 664 11.80 -33.55 10.14
C ALA A 664 11.28 -33.10 8.76
N GLY A 665 12.18 -32.89 7.80
CA GLY A 665 11.81 -32.50 6.43
C GLY A 665 11.34 -33.67 5.56
N SER A 666 11.48 -34.90 6.06
CA SER A 666 11.20 -36.13 5.34
C SER A 666 10.84 -37.27 6.28
N ASP A 667 9.98 -38.17 5.82
CA ASP A 667 9.69 -39.47 6.41
C ASP A 667 10.19 -40.58 5.46
N GLY A 668 11.32 -41.20 5.81
CA GLY A 668 12.03 -42.13 4.93
C GLY A 668 12.55 -41.45 3.66
N SER A 669 12.04 -41.86 2.50
CA SER A 669 12.38 -41.27 1.19
C SER A 669 11.39 -40.19 0.72
N ARG A 670 10.31 -39.95 1.48
CA ARG A 670 9.25 -39.01 1.13
C ARG A 670 9.49 -37.69 1.84
N PHE A 671 9.53 -36.58 1.08
CA PHE A 671 9.54 -35.25 1.68
C PHE A 671 8.18 -34.94 2.31
N LEU A 672 8.20 -34.33 3.50
CA LEU A 672 6.98 -33.85 4.14
C LEU A 672 6.57 -32.50 3.54
N THR A 673 5.26 -32.31 3.41
CA THR A 673 4.64 -31.03 3.07
C THR A 673 4.72 -30.05 4.25
N THR A 674 4.54 -28.76 3.98
CA THR A 674 4.47 -27.71 4.99
C THR A 674 3.36 -27.99 5.99
N ARG A 675 2.20 -28.48 5.54
CA ARG A 675 1.13 -28.94 6.42
C ARG A 675 1.57 -30.05 7.37
N GLU A 676 2.16 -31.13 6.85
CA GLU A 676 2.58 -32.27 7.69
C GLU A 676 3.63 -31.83 8.73
N ARG A 677 4.56 -30.96 8.33
CA ARG A 677 5.56 -30.39 9.25
C ARG A 677 4.91 -29.52 10.32
N MET A 678 3.93 -28.70 9.96
CA MET A 678 3.15 -27.90 10.90
C MET A 678 2.35 -28.78 11.88
N GLU A 679 1.77 -29.88 11.41
CA GLU A 679 1.07 -30.85 12.26
C GLU A 679 1.99 -31.48 13.30
N LEU A 680 3.23 -31.82 12.90
CA LEU A 680 4.26 -32.28 13.85
C LEU A 680 4.66 -31.18 14.83
N HIS A 681 4.85 -29.94 14.35
CA HIS A 681 5.22 -28.80 15.18
C HIS A 681 4.15 -28.46 16.24
N ARG A 682 2.87 -28.48 15.84
CA ARG A 682 1.74 -28.11 16.69
C ARG A 682 1.20 -29.24 17.57
N ALA A 683 1.91 -30.37 17.65
CA ALA A 683 1.54 -31.47 18.54
C ALA A 683 1.54 -31.07 20.03
N SER A 684 2.22 -29.97 20.39
CA SER A 684 2.15 -29.36 21.72
C SER A 684 0.81 -28.62 21.94
N PRO A 685 0.10 -28.85 23.05
CA PRO A 685 -1.11 -28.10 23.40
C PRO A 685 -0.91 -26.58 23.46
N ALA A 686 0.30 -26.12 23.83
CA ALA A 686 0.63 -24.71 23.89
C ALA A 686 0.52 -24.04 22.50
N CYS A 687 1.07 -24.67 21.47
CA CYS A 687 1.01 -24.16 20.10
C CYS A 687 -0.40 -24.30 19.51
N GLN A 688 -1.06 -25.44 19.75
CA GLN A 688 -2.40 -25.70 19.21
C GLN A 688 -3.46 -24.66 19.64
N SER A 689 -3.27 -24.07 20.83
CA SER A 689 -4.19 -23.06 21.40
C SER A 689 -4.44 -21.85 20.47
N CYS A 690 -3.42 -21.42 19.72
CA CYS A 690 -3.50 -20.28 18.81
C CYS A 690 -3.64 -20.73 17.34
N HIS A 691 -2.93 -21.80 16.97
CA HIS A 691 -2.93 -22.34 15.61
C HIS A 691 -4.32 -22.79 15.13
N LYS A 692 -5.21 -23.21 16.04
CA LYS A 692 -6.60 -23.55 15.69
C LYS A 692 -7.41 -22.40 15.07
N PHE A 693 -6.99 -21.15 15.24
CA PHE A 693 -7.64 -20.00 14.64
C PHE A 693 -7.03 -19.67 13.27
N MET A 694 -5.71 -19.54 13.20
CA MET A 694 -5.01 -19.05 11.99
C MET A 694 -4.74 -20.13 10.94
N ASP A 695 -4.36 -21.35 11.33
CA ASP A 695 -3.95 -22.39 10.38
C ASP A 695 -5.02 -22.71 9.33
N PRO A 696 -6.32 -22.87 9.68
CA PRO A 696 -7.35 -23.18 8.69
C PRO A 696 -7.45 -22.12 7.59
N MET A 697 -7.42 -20.83 7.97
CA MET A 697 -7.46 -19.71 7.01
C MET A 697 -6.25 -19.72 6.09
N GLY A 698 -5.06 -19.98 6.63
CA GLY A 698 -3.84 -20.04 5.83
C GLY A 698 -3.74 -21.28 4.92
N LEU A 699 -4.23 -22.43 5.39
CA LEU A 699 -4.23 -23.69 4.64
C LEU A 699 -5.17 -23.63 3.43
N ALA A 700 -6.31 -22.95 3.55
CA ALA A 700 -7.21 -22.70 2.43
C ALA A 700 -6.54 -21.91 1.28
N LEU A 701 -5.48 -21.15 1.59
CA LEU A 701 -4.69 -20.41 0.62
C LEU A 701 -3.43 -21.16 0.15
N ASP A 702 -3.12 -22.35 0.66
CA ASP A 702 -1.85 -23.05 0.40
C ASP A 702 -1.72 -23.62 -1.03
N ASN A 703 -2.82 -23.56 -1.80
CA ASN A 703 -2.80 -23.73 -3.25
C ASN A 703 -2.03 -22.62 -3.99
N PHE A 704 -1.64 -21.55 -3.31
CA PHE A 704 -0.69 -20.57 -3.84
C PHE A 704 0.72 -20.80 -3.32
N ASP A 705 1.71 -20.86 -4.21
CA ASP A 705 3.11 -21.01 -3.86
C ASP A 705 3.73 -19.73 -3.27
N VAL A 706 5.06 -19.72 -3.11
CA VAL A 706 5.83 -18.60 -2.54
C VAL A 706 5.73 -17.32 -3.38
N THR A 707 5.51 -17.46 -4.69
CA THR A 707 5.39 -16.35 -5.64
C THR A 707 3.93 -16.01 -5.95
N GLY A 708 2.98 -16.68 -5.26
CA GLY A 708 1.56 -16.53 -5.52
C GLY A 708 1.05 -17.26 -6.76
N GLN A 709 1.79 -18.20 -7.35
CA GLN A 709 1.30 -19.05 -8.43
C GLN A 709 0.46 -20.22 -7.90
N TRP A 710 -0.52 -20.67 -8.70
CA TRP A 710 -1.33 -21.82 -8.33
C TRP A 710 -0.53 -23.12 -8.39
N ARG A 711 -0.65 -23.96 -7.35
CA ARG A 711 -0.01 -25.26 -7.21
C ARG A 711 -0.98 -26.31 -6.65
N ILE A 712 -0.73 -27.56 -7.05
CA ILE A 712 -1.45 -28.75 -6.56
C ILE A 712 -0.53 -29.74 -5.83
N ARG A 713 0.78 -29.46 -5.83
CA ARG A 713 1.81 -30.29 -5.21
C ARG A 713 2.88 -29.44 -4.55
N GLU A 714 3.48 -29.98 -3.51
CA GLU A 714 4.67 -29.45 -2.85
C GLU A 714 5.70 -30.57 -2.70
N ARG A 715 6.94 -30.32 -3.17
CA ARG A 715 8.04 -31.32 -3.15
C ARG A 715 7.63 -32.70 -3.71
N GLY A 716 6.78 -32.68 -4.74
CA GLY A 716 6.25 -33.85 -5.41
C GLY A 716 5.05 -34.53 -4.72
N GLN A 717 4.67 -34.12 -3.51
CA GLN A 717 3.52 -34.63 -2.78
C GLN A 717 2.25 -33.82 -3.09
N PRO A 718 1.04 -34.43 -3.11
CA PRO A 718 -0.21 -33.69 -3.24
C PRO A 718 -0.44 -32.78 -2.04
N LEU A 719 -1.04 -31.61 -2.28
CA LEU A 719 -1.43 -30.70 -1.21
C LEU A 719 -2.70 -31.18 -0.49
N ASP A 720 -2.79 -30.86 0.79
CA ASP A 720 -4.03 -30.95 1.56
C ASP A 720 -4.30 -29.58 2.19
N THR A 721 -5.28 -28.86 1.65
CA THR A 721 -5.66 -27.50 2.05
C THR A 721 -6.87 -27.46 2.98
N ARG A 722 -7.44 -28.62 3.33
CA ARG A 722 -8.65 -28.73 4.15
C ARG A 722 -8.39 -28.27 5.58
N GLY A 723 -9.27 -27.44 6.10
CA GLY A 723 -9.30 -26.98 7.48
C GLY A 723 -10.75 -26.79 7.96
N GLU A 724 -10.88 -26.45 9.24
CA GLU A 724 -12.15 -26.13 9.88
C GLU A 724 -11.96 -24.81 10.61
N LEU A 725 -12.78 -23.81 10.32
CA LEU A 725 -12.76 -22.53 11.03
C LEU A 725 -13.15 -22.71 12.50
N TYR A 726 -12.90 -21.67 13.30
CA TYR A 726 -13.13 -21.69 14.74
C TYR A 726 -14.62 -21.81 15.15
N ASP A 727 -15.55 -21.68 14.20
CA ASP A 727 -16.98 -21.93 14.40
C ASP A 727 -17.47 -23.26 13.82
N GLY A 728 -16.58 -24.10 13.29
CA GLY A 728 -16.88 -25.41 12.73
C GLY A 728 -17.07 -25.43 11.22
N THR A 729 -17.00 -24.28 10.55
CA THR A 729 -17.19 -24.18 9.10
C THR A 729 -16.04 -24.87 8.35
N PRO A 730 -16.29 -25.91 7.53
CA PRO A 730 -15.25 -26.55 6.74
C PRO A 730 -14.81 -25.63 5.59
N ILE A 731 -13.50 -25.49 5.41
CA ILE A 731 -12.89 -24.70 4.32
C ILE A 731 -11.74 -25.47 3.68
N SER A 732 -11.54 -25.32 2.38
CA SER A 732 -10.51 -26.06 1.64
C SER A 732 -9.86 -25.27 0.51
N ASN A 733 -10.39 -24.10 0.17
CA ASN A 733 -9.91 -23.28 -0.93
C ASN A 733 -10.21 -21.79 -0.67
N PRO A 734 -9.65 -20.87 -1.47
CA PRO A 734 -9.83 -19.44 -1.26
C PRO A 734 -11.31 -18.98 -1.30
N ASP A 735 -12.12 -19.53 -2.21
CA ASP A 735 -13.53 -19.14 -2.36
C ASP A 735 -14.38 -19.51 -1.14
N GLU A 736 -14.16 -20.72 -0.59
CA GLU A 736 -14.80 -21.16 0.65
C GLU A 736 -14.39 -20.29 1.84
N LEU A 737 -13.12 -19.88 1.90
CA LEU A 737 -12.64 -18.95 2.93
C LEU A 737 -13.31 -17.58 2.80
N VAL A 738 -13.36 -17.00 1.60
CA VAL A 738 -14.04 -15.71 1.35
C VAL A 738 -15.52 -15.80 1.72
N THR A 739 -16.20 -16.87 1.31
CA THR A 739 -17.62 -17.10 1.63
C THR A 739 -17.83 -17.11 3.15
N ALA A 740 -17.01 -17.88 3.89
CA ALA A 740 -17.12 -17.96 5.34
C ALA A 740 -16.79 -16.62 6.06
N LEU A 741 -15.87 -15.82 5.52
CA LEU A 741 -15.60 -14.48 6.04
C LEU A 741 -16.78 -13.52 5.80
N LEU A 742 -17.41 -13.59 4.63
CA LEU A 742 -18.54 -12.74 4.25
C LEU A 742 -19.85 -13.10 4.97
N GLU A 743 -20.00 -14.31 5.53
CA GLU A 743 -21.09 -14.66 6.44
C GLU A 743 -21.06 -13.83 7.75
N ARG A 744 -19.92 -13.21 8.08
CA ARG A 744 -19.74 -12.32 9.24
C ARG A 744 -19.08 -11.01 8.78
N PRO A 745 -19.81 -10.11 8.10
CA PRO A 745 -19.21 -8.92 7.49
C PRO A 745 -18.78 -7.88 8.54
N ILE A 746 -19.42 -7.85 9.72
CA ILE A 746 -19.20 -6.81 10.74
C ILE A 746 -17.71 -6.66 11.15
N PRO A 747 -16.97 -7.73 11.51
CA PRO A 747 -15.52 -7.64 11.73
C PRO A 747 -14.73 -7.02 10.57
N LEU A 748 -15.05 -7.38 9.33
CA LEU A 748 -14.35 -6.87 8.13
C LEU A 748 -14.60 -5.37 7.97
N VAL A 749 -15.87 -4.96 7.99
CA VAL A 749 -16.27 -3.56 7.82
C VAL A 749 -15.72 -2.71 8.97
N ARG A 750 -15.86 -3.16 10.23
CA ARG A 750 -15.33 -2.41 11.38
C ARG A 750 -13.82 -2.29 11.36
N THR A 751 -13.08 -3.33 10.96
CA THR A 751 -11.62 -3.27 10.88
C THR A 751 -11.17 -2.31 9.78
N PHE A 752 -11.85 -2.32 8.63
CA PHE A 752 -11.61 -1.33 7.59
C PHE A 752 -11.89 0.10 8.09
N THR A 753 -13.06 0.35 8.68
CA THR A 753 -13.43 1.68 9.18
C THR A 753 -12.48 2.15 10.28
N LEU A 754 -12.02 1.24 11.14
CA LEU A 754 -11.01 1.53 12.16
C LEU A 754 -9.71 2.04 11.53
N ASN A 755 -9.19 1.32 10.53
CA ASN A 755 -7.95 1.72 9.86
C ASN A 755 -8.15 3.02 9.07
N LEU A 756 -9.29 3.18 8.40
CA LEU A 756 -9.65 4.37 7.64
C LEU A 756 -9.71 5.61 8.55
N MET A 757 -10.40 5.49 9.68
CA MET A 757 -10.53 6.55 10.68
C MET A 757 -9.18 6.87 11.32
N ALA A 758 -8.39 5.86 11.68
CA ALA A 758 -7.05 6.05 12.23
C ALA A 758 -6.15 6.84 11.26
N TYR A 759 -6.16 6.47 9.99
CA TYR A 759 -5.44 7.16 8.93
C TYR A 759 -5.94 8.59 8.73
N ALA A 760 -7.26 8.81 8.70
CA ALA A 760 -7.88 10.13 8.54
C ALA A 760 -7.53 11.09 9.69
N MET A 761 -7.52 10.58 10.93
CA MET A 761 -7.20 11.37 12.11
C MET A 761 -5.69 11.55 12.31
N GLY A 762 -4.85 10.66 11.76
CA GLY A 762 -3.41 10.61 12.04
C GLY A 762 -3.12 10.28 13.50
N ARG A 763 -3.93 9.39 14.10
CA ARG A 763 -3.73 8.83 15.45
C ARG A 763 -4.35 7.44 15.54
N ARG A 764 -3.97 6.69 16.56
CA ARG A 764 -4.61 5.40 16.89
C ARG A 764 -6.07 5.60 17.27
N VAL A 765 -6.89 4.64 16.88
CA VAL A 765 -8.25 4.47 17.41
C VAL A 765 -8.13 3.83 18.78
N GLU A 766 -8.78 4.43 19.77
CA GLU A 766 -8.83 3.96 21.14
C GLU A 766 -10.19 3.33 21.45
N TRP A 767 -10.35 2.75 22.65
CA TRP A 767 -11.61 2.13 23.07
C TRP A 767 -12.80 3.11 23.02
N TYR A 768 -12.58 4.39 23.31
CA TYR A 768 -13.63 5.42 23.30
C TYR A 768 -14.07 5.85 21.89
N ASP A 769 -13.34 5.45 20.84
CA ASP A 769 -13.72 5.72 19.44
C ASP A 769 -14.61 4.61 18.87
N GLN A 770 -14.72 3.45 19.54
CA GLN A 770 -15.50 2.30 19.05
C GLN A 770 -17.00 2.60 18.83
N PRO A 771 -17.68 3.40 19.67
CA PRO A 771 -19.04 3.85 19.39
C PRO A 771 -19.19 4.55 18.04
N VAL A 772 -18.24 5.43 17.68
CA VAL A 772 -18.22 6.13 16.39
C VAL A 772 -18.04 5.15 15.24
N LEU A 773 -17.14 4.16 15.37
CA LEU A 773 -16.98 3.12 14.38
C LEU A 773 -18.27 2.31 14.18
N ARG A 774 -18.98 1.98 15.27
CA ARG A 774 -20.27 1.28 15.19
C ARG A 774 -21.33 2.11 14.50
N ASP A 775 -21.41 3.40 14.81
CA ASP A 775 -22.36 4.30 14.17
C ASP A 775 -22.11 4.41 12.65
N ILE A 776 -20.86 4.65 12.25
CA ILE A 776 -20.47 4.71 10.83
C ILE A 776 -20.78 3.40 10.10
N THR A 777 -20.43 2.26 10.70
CA THR A 777 -20.65 0.95 10.06
C THR A 777 -22.13 0.59 9.97
N ARG A 778 -22.93 0.91 10.99
CA ARG A 778 -24.39 0.72 10.99
C ARG A 778 -25.07 1.64 9.97
N ALA A 779 -24.66 2.89 9.86
CA ALA A 779 -25.17 3.82 8.87
C ALA A 779 -24.85 3.36 7.44
N ALA A 780 -23.61 2.92 7.20
CA ALA A 780 -23.17 2.44 5.89
C ALA A 780 -23.84 1.13 5.44
N GLU A 781 -24.43 0.35 6.35
CA GLU A 781 -25.17 -0.87 6.01
C GLU A 781 -26.36 -0.57 5.07
N ALA A 782 -27.05 0.56 5.26
CA ALA A 782 -28.16 0.97 4.41
C ALA A 782 -27.75 1.19 2.94
N ASP A 783 -26.49 1.54 2.71
CA ASP A 783 -25.89 1.75 1.39
C ASP A 783 -25.03 0.56 0.94
N GLY A 784 -25.23 -0.63 1.54
CA GLY A 784 -24.49 -1.84 1.18
C GLY A 784 -22.99 -1.76 1.46
N TYR A 785 -22.58 -0.96 2.45
CA TYR A 785 -21.18 -0.68 2.79
C TYR A 785 -20.38 -0.05 1.65
N SER A 786 -20.98 0.87 0.89
CA SER A 786 -20.26 1.64 -0.12
C SER A 786 -19.00 2.31 0.47
N ILE A 787 -17.92 2.37 -0.29
CA ILE A 787 -16.68 3.01 0.18
C ILE A 787 -16.93 4.49 0.52
N SER A 788 -17.72 5.21 -0.28
CA SER A 788 -18.02 6.61 0.01
C SER A 788 -18.82 6.80 1.30
N SER A 789 -19.79 5.92 1.62
CA SER A 789 -20.57 6.06 2.85
C SER A 789 -19.70 5.89 4.09
N LEU A 790 -18.72 4.98 4.06
CA LEU A 790 -17.75 4.79 5.14
C LEU A 790 -16.82 6.01 5.28
N ILE A 791 -16.32 6.55 4.17
CA ILE A 791 -15.46 7.75 4.17
C ILE A 791 -16.23 8.99 4.65
N VAL A 792 -17.45 9.20 4.16
CA VAL A 792 -18.31 10.31 4.58
C VAL A 792 -18.67 10.18 6.06
N GLY A 793 -18.93 8.96 6.56
CA GLY A 793 -19.14 8.71 7.97
C GLY A 793 -17.95 9.13 8.83
N VAL A 794 -16.72 8.78 8.42
CA VAL A 794 -15.50 9.23 9.10
C VAL A 794 -15.39 10.76 9.09
N VAL A 795 -15.60 11.40 7.94
CA VAL A 795 -15.48 12.86 7.80
C VAL A 795 -16.52 13.61 8.63
N LYS A 796 -17.73 13.06 8.77
CA LYS A 796 -18.80 13.68 9.57
C LYS A 796 -18.67 13.44 11.08
N SER A 797 -17.79 12.55 11.50
CA SER A 797 -17.64 12.14 12.91
C SER A 797 -16.99 13.21 13.80
N ASP A 798 -17.32 13.19 15.09
CA ASP A 798 -16.73 14.10 16.09
C ASP A 798 -15.20 13.99 16.14
N PRO A 799 -14.56 12.81 16.12
CA PRO A 799 -13.10 12.72 16.13
C PRO A 799 -12.43 13.39 14.92
N PHE A 800 -13.13 13.49 13.77
CA PHE A 800 -12.62 14.19 12.59
C PHE A 800 -12.93 15.69 12.58
N ARG A 801 -14.01 16.14 13.23
CA ARG A 801 -14.45 17.55 13.22
C ARG A 801 -14.11 18.34 14.48
N MET A 802 -13.78 17.63 15.55
CA MET A 802 -13.57 18.21 16.87
C MET A 802 -12.22 17.83 17.46
N LYS A 803 -11.87 18.52 18.54
CA LYS A 803 -10.75 18.22 19.42
C LYS A 803 -11.17 18.37 20.87
N LYS A 804 -10.45 17.68 21.74
CA LYS A 804 -10.50 17.92 23.18
C LYS A 804 -9.35 18.85 23.58
N ALA A 805 -9.63 19.90 24.34
CA ALA A 805 -8.60 20.79 24.86
C ALA A 805 -7.69 20.04 25.83
N ALA A 806 -6.37 20.21 25.66
CA ALA A 806 -5.40 19.56 26.52
C ALA A 806 -5.56 20.04 27.97
N ALA A 807 -5.54 19.12 28.92
CA ALA A 807 -5.33 19.51 30.31
C ALA A 807 -3.90 20.06 30.42
N LEU A 808 -3.74 21.30 30.87
CA LEU A 808 -2.44 21.79 31.32
C LEU A 808 -1.95 20.77 32.34
N ALA A 809 -0.79 20.16 32.09
CA ALA A 809 -0.17 19.29 33.07
C ALA A 809 0.06 20.15 34.32
N GLU A 810 -0.76 19.95 35.36
CA GLU A 810 -0.40 20.43 36.69
C GLU A 810 0.94 19.80 37.02
N ASP A 811 1.89 20.63 37.44
CA ASP A 811 3.17 20.22 37.99
C ASP A 811 2.98 18.95 38.82
N ALA A 812 3.47 17.82 38.29
CA ALA A 812 3.80 16.65 39.10
C ALA A 812 5.02 17.03 39.96
N GLY A 813 4.80 17.97 40.87
CA GLY A 813 5.71 18.36 41.92
C GLY A 813 5.85 17.22 42.91
N GLU A 814 7.11 16.93 43.23
CA GLU A 814 7.54 16.57 44.57
C GLU A 814 6.62 15.61 45.34
N ASN A 815 6.69 14.30 45.07
CA ASN A 815 6.57 13.27 46.08
C ASN A 815 6.96 11.91 45.50
N GLU A 816 8.25 11.57 45.54
CA GLU A 816 8.76 10.23 45.88
C GLU A 816 10.30 10.24 45.86
N ILE A 817 10.88 10.90 46.87
CA ILE A 817 12.16 10.47 47.44
C ILE A 817 11.90 10.26 48.93
N ASN A 818 11.60 9.02 49.30
CA ASN A 818 12.03 8.37 50.54
C ASN A 818 11.83 6.86 50.45
#